data_AF-A0A518BI30-F1
#
_entry.id   AF-A0A518BI30-F1
#
_cell.length_a   1.000
_cell.length_b   1.000
_cell.length_c   1.000
_cell.angle_alpha   90.00
_cell.angle_beta   90.00
_cell.angle_gamma   90.00
#
_symmetry.space_group_name_H-M   'P 1'
#
loop_
_entity.id
_entity.type
_entity.pdbx_description
1 polymer ?
#
loop_
_entity_poly.entity_id
_entity_poly.type
_entity_poly.pdbx_seq_one_letter_code
_entity_poly.pdbx_strand_id
1 'polypeptide(L)'
;MKPGALLASLITLGLLGAVVSGAVDVARQKNASIEVGNLRLRDVNDRNRAFLEELADPVRIVYYASEPASMPSELRHLERGVLEVLEAIREVAPERVRFEIVDPAQRPEVAAFATQRRLAPFRVRTVQRDGWTEREVWSTLEISLGARDAAVVNGLLPEHLPRLQSLICAHLKQLEEPARPRIAFAAPSGFSQLRGALAQRGEVLDVDLDGGASLPDDADLLFWMQPTAPTAARLDAVERWRAQGRGLVIAASARAGEFGTVEDEAAVDLRPRDIDVQALWATFGLRAVESPVFDRRCESLILDGQAVPVPFLFRCIAPNQDFRGLPGQPNGNLLFATPSPLELDGEALAERGFEAQVLATSSELSWSLPGLAEITDPEPLRVSALVPESGRNLPKQPLLVLLSPPTSFEGSVVAAASASPFADEFLDSSGYAHRRLVSILLDELTSDERLVMARADFPRPQPLPELTGSERLAWRAAVVGLGPALVLLIALLRGALRPRGQSVERSMRPLLLIGGLVAVGFALGGLGRMLEPAGVGADFSGDGLNRPAEVTIELAEQAASSGGLELEWILSREADLPPRMRAAARSATRRLADLAGSAQGVELTRTVPEELEADALGGLAERGIAPFRTRTTDGGATTVRSIFATLELRAGGRVERLAFPDALSFEDTEFRVAFALWRLGTGERPVVALASDLPRLSPAEAHTEYQLRQLFAPSGTDVYSLARGALERAGFDVEHVDNKPAPEGPSHLTLPEGTRTVVWLQPRRDVRYVLEALANHLHGGGSALVAAQHFRIIPQRYRGREFELAYWPQPQSADIDELWFPEFGVELERTVVFDELKFSADLATEVNRETNQRDYEAQASALPFLIRASSADYANSPMMGGVGDLALPFANAIDLDPQRLAALGLESEVLIETSERSWSFDWEGGDLPQDVLEGPPDGEYEGRRNLAVRLRGRFPLPAEPLRPGTAEDPAPLAPAPGAGDLVLIGASECFKNRWLLEGGFRSDHFLVNAVAHLTLPPEVAALTARRDVPRGLEYVEPDQRLAWRVAVLAGGPAGVLVIGLALRLLAAARMRRATRQRNGGPL
;
A
#
# COMPACT_ATOMS: atom_id res chain seq x y z
N MET A 1 -17.81 60.12 -13.61
CA MET A 1 -17.76 58.87 -14.40
C MET A 1 -18.40 59.15 -15.76
N LYS A 2 -17.76 58.82 -16.88
CA LYS A 2 -18.41 58.95 -18.21
C LYS A 2 -19.04 57.59 -18.59
N PRO A 3 -20.33 57.55 -18.94
CA PRO A 3 -21.09 56.30 -19.16
C PRO A 3 -20.69 55.49 -20.41
N GLY A 4 -19.86 56.03 -21.32
CA GLY A 4 -19.48 55.33 -22.56
C GLY A 4 -18.49 54.16 -22.41
N ALA A 5 -17.65 54.14 -21.37
CA ALA A 5 -16.64 53.09 -21.20
C ALA A 5 -17.21 51.82 -20.52
N LEU A 6 -18.24 51.99 -19.68
CA LEU A 6 -18.99 50.89 -19.09
C LEU A 6 -19.82 50.17 -20.17
N LEU A 7 -20.35 50.95 -21.12
CA LEU A 7 -21.08 50.43 -22.28
C LEU A 7 -20.17 49.63 -23.21
N ALA A 8 -18.97 50.12 -23.54
CA ALA A 8 -18.06 49.40 -24.43
C ALA A 8 -17.59 48.06 -23.85
N SER A 9 -17.24 48.00 -22.55
CA SER A 9 -16.85 46.74 -21.90
C SER A 9 -18.02 45.78 -21.69
N LEU A 10 -19.23 46.27 -21.38
CA LEU A 10 -20.44 45.44 -21.38
C LEU A 10 -20.80 44.94 -22.78
N ILE A 11 -20.54 45.73 -23.82
CA ILE A 11 -20.74 45.34 -25.22
C ILE A 11 -19.70 44.30 -25.64
N THR A 12 -18.43 44.39 -25.22
CA THR A 12 -17.43 43.36 -25.57
C THR A 12 -17.65 42.06 -24.81
N LEU A 13 -17.97 42.13 -23.51
CA LEU A 13 -18.33 40.94 -22.72
C LEU A 13 -19.66 40.36 -23.17
N GLY A 14 -20.60 41.22 -23.58
CA GLY A 14 -21.89 40.85 -24.17
C GLY A 14 -21.75 40.27 -25.57
N LEU A 15 -20.81 40.74 -26.40
CA LEU A 15 -20.49 40.14 -27.71
C LEU A 15 -19.78 38.81 -27.56
N LEU A 16 -18.84 38.68 -26.61
CA LEU A 16 -18.19 37.41 -26.32
C LEU A 16 -19.21 36.41 -25.75
N GLY A 17 -20.05 36.87 -24.83
CA GLY A 17 -21.17 36.10 -24.30
C GLY A 17 -22.21 35.74 -25.35
N ALA A 18 -22.51 36.62 -26.32
CA ALA A 18 -23.43 36.36 -27.41
C ALA A 18 -22.83 35.50 -28.54
N VAL A 19 -21.51 35.54 -28.75
CA VAL A 19 -20.81 34.63 -29.66
C VAL A 19 -20.72 33.24 -29.04
N VAL A 20 -20.45 33.13 -27.73
CA VAL A 20 -20.48 31.85 -27.01
C VAL A 20 -21.92 31.33 -26.92
N SER A 21 -22.89 32.15 -26.54
CA SER A 21 -24.31 31.77 -26.48
C SER A 21 -24.86 31.47 -27.87
N GLY A 22 -24.44 32.19 -28.91
CA GLY A 22 -24.80 31.94 -30.30
C GLY A 22 -24.13 30.69 -30.87
N ALA A 23 -22.88 30.39 -30.50
CA ALA A 23 -22.22 29.13 -30.82
C ALA A 23 -22.89 27.95 -30.10
N VAL A 24 -23.31 28.14 -28.85
CA VAL A 24 -24.08 27.16 -28.06
C VAL A 24 -25.50 26.97 -28.61
N ASP A 25 -26.19 28.03 -29.05
CA ASP A 25 -27.53 27.94 -29.64
C ASP A 25 -27.50 27.38 -31.07
N VAL A 26 -26.48 27.69 -31.87
CA VAL A 26 -26.25 27.05 -33.19
C VAL A 26 -25.87 25.59 -33.03
N ALA A 27 -25.07 25.23 -32.01
CA ALA A 27 -24.77 23.85 -31.64
C ALA A 27 -26.04 23.10 -31.20
N ARG A 28 -26.91 23.73 -30.40
CA ARG A 28 -28.21 23.19 -29.97
C ARG A 28 -29.21 23.03 -31.12
N GLN A 29 -29.25 23.95 -32.09
CA GLN A 29 -30.16 23.87 -33.24
C GLN A 29 -29.71 22.87 -34.32
N LYS A 30 -28.42 22.54 -34.41
CA LYS A 30 -27.88 21.61 -35.40
C LYS A 30 -27.54 20.22 -34.86
N ASN A 31 -27.82 19.93 -33.58
CA ASN A 31 -27.36 18.69 -32.91
C ASN A 31 -25.83 18.49 -33.04
N ALA A 32 -25.06 19.58 -33.19
CA ALA A 32 -23.61 19.52 -33.34
C ALA A 32 -22.98 19.63 -31.95
N SER A 33 -22.51 18.53 -31.38
CA SER A 33 -21.73 18.54 -30.14
C SER A 33 -20.33 19.09 -30.43
N ILE A 34 -19.99 20.23 -29.85
CA ILE A 34 -18.62 20.75 -29.89
C ILE A 34 -17.88 20.15 -28.68
N GLU A 35 -17.14 19.07 -28.91
CA GLU A 35 -16.26 18.49 -27.89
C GLU A 35 -14.98 19.32 -27.80
N VAL A 36 -14.88 20.14 -26.74
CA VAL A 36 -13.67 20.94 -26.46
C VAL A 36 -12.89 20.23 -25.35
N GLY A 37 -11.94 19.39 -25.73
CA GLY A 37 -11.09 18.63 -24.80
C GLY A 37 -10.31 17.51 -25.50
N ASN A 38 -9.44 16.83 -24.74
CA ASN A 38 -8.74 15.63 -25.22
C ASN A 38 -9.65 14.39 -25.24
N LEU A 39 -10.75 14.44 -24.50
CA LEU A 39 -11.76 13.38 -24.45
C LEU A 39 -12.78 13.62 -25.56
N ARG A 40 -12.82 12.72 -26.56
CA ARG A 40 -13.82 12.73 -27.62
C ARG A 40 -14.66 11.47 -27.55
N LEU A 41 -15.89 11.58 -27.06
CA LEU A 41 -16.76 10.42 -26.84
C LEU A 41 -17.53 10.05 -28.11
N ARG A 42 -17.79 11.02 -29.00
CA ARG A 42 -18.49 10.78 -30.28
C ARG A 42 -17.57 10.46 -31.46
N ASP A 43 -16.27 10.67 -31.33
CA ASP A 43 -15.30 10.46 -32.40
C ASP A 43 -14.91 8.98 -32.51
N VAL A 44 -15.63 8.22 -33.35
CA VAL A 44 -15.36 6.80 -33.60
C VAL A 44 -14.11 6.64 -34.47
N ASN A 45 -13.05 6.06 -33.90
CA ASN A 45 -11.80 5.81 -34.64
C ASN A 45 -12.02 4.92 -35.89
N ASP A 46 -11.15 5.07 -36.90
CA ASP A 46 -11.33 4.43 -38.21
C ASP A 46 -11.37 2.90 -38.14
N ARG A 47 -10.58 2.30 -37.23
CA ARG A 47 -10.52 0.84 -37.02
C ARG A 47 -11.82 0.27 -36.46
N ASN A 48 -12.41 0.94 -35.47
CA ASN A 48 -13.68 0.56 -34.88
C ASN A 48 -14.83 0.84 -35.86
N ARG A 49 -14.75 1.94 -36.62
CA ARG A 49 -15.72 2.25 -37.68
C ARG A 49 -15.82 1.11 -38.70
N ALA A 50 -14.68 0.73 -39.28
CA ALA A 50 -14.62 -0.34 -40.28
C ALA A 50 -15.21 -1.66 -39.74
N PHE A 51 -14.85 -2.03 -38.50
CA PHE A 51 -15.40 -3.22 -37.86
C PHE A 51 -16.93 -3.16 -37.66
N LEU A 52 -17.44 -2.04 -37.15
CA LEU A 52 -18.89 -1.86 -36.90
C LEU A 52 -19.72 -1.92 -38.20
N GLU A 53 -19.17 -1.44 -39.32
CA GLU A 53 -19.82 -1.50 -40.63
C GLU A 53 -19.88 -2.93 -41.20
N GLU A 54 -18.93 -3.79 -40.82
CA GLU A 54 -18.81 -5.18 -41.28
C GLU A 54 -19.58 -6.22 -40.42
N LEU A 55 -19.97 -5.87 -39.18
CA LEU A 55 -20.63 -6.75 -38.19
C LEU A 55 -21.70 -7.66 -38.76
N ALA A 56 -21.52 -8.99 -38.80
CA ALA A 56 -22.45 -9.89 -39.49
C ALA A 56 -23.88 -9.93 -38.91
N ASP A 57 -24.01 -9.85 -37.58
CA ASP A 57 -25.25 -10.04 -36.84
C ASP A 57 -25.75 -8.74 -36.16
N PRO A 58 -27.06 -8.61 -35.84
CA PRO A 58 -27.56 -7.48 -35.09
C PRO A 58 -27.05 -7.47 -33.65
N VAL A 59 -26.68 -6.28 -33.17
CA VAL A 59 -26.18 -6.01 -31.83
C VAL A 59 -27.28 -5.38 -30.98
N ARG A 60 -27.50 -5.93 -29.78
CA ARG A 60 -28.33 -5.34 -28.74
C ARG A 60 -27.45 -4.97 -27.55
N ILE A 61 -27.54 -3.72 -27.10
CA ILE A 61 -26.85 -3.24 -25.90
C ILE A 61 -27.88 -2.77 -24.88
N VAL A 62 -27.83 -3.29 -23.66
CA VAL A 62 -28.71 -2.89 -22.56
C VAL A 62 -27.88 -2.23 -21.48
N TYR A 63 -28.14 -0.96 -21.19
CA TYR A 63 -27.49 -0.25 -20.09
C TYR A 63 -28.42 -0.20 -18.88
N TYR A 64 -28.05 -0.92 -17.83
CA TYR A 64 -28.77 -0.95 -16.56
C TYR A 64 -28.25 0.19 -15.69
N ALA A 65 -29.05 1.25 -15.54
CA ALA A 65 -28.65 2.50 -14.92
C ALA A 65 -29.70 3.03 -13.94
N SER A 66 -29.27 3.40 -12.73
CA SER A 66 -30.14 4.11 -11.78
C SER A 66 -30.40 5.55 -12.22
N GLU A 67 -31.54 6.12 -11.82
CA GLU A 67 -31.82 7.54 -12.13
C GLU A 67 -30.70 8.51 -11.67
N PRO A 68 -30.38 9.56 -12.46
CA PRO A 68 -29.35 10.54 -12.09
C PRO A 68 -29.58 11.22 -10.73
N ALA A 69 -30.83 11.28 -10.25
CA ALA A 69 -31.17 11.84 -8.95
C ALA A 69 -30.82 10.92 -7.78
N SER A 70 -30.91 9.60 -7.96
CA SER A 70 -30.49 8.60 -6.96
C SER A 70 -28.97 8.38 -7.00
N MET A 71 -28.34 8.65 -8.14
CA MET A 71 -26.89 8.55 -8.31
C MET A 71 -26.09 9.60 -7.50
N PRO A 72 -24.90 9.20 -7.00
CA PRO A 72 -23.83 10.08 -6.54
C PRO A 72 -23.54 11.27 -7.46
N SER A 73 -23.13 12.41 -6.89
CA SER A 73 -22.74 13.62 -7.64
C SER A 73 -21.74 13.33 -8.76
N GLU A 74 -20.76 12.45 -8.51
CA GLU A 74 -19.70 12.05 -9.44
C GLU A 74 -20.24 11.21 -10.61
N LEU A 75 -21.34 10.48 -10.41
CA LEU A 75 -21.95 9.59 -11.39
C LEU A 75 -23.15 10.19 -12.13
N ARG A 76 -23.70 11.33 -11.69
CA ARG A 76 -24.91 11.92 -12.31
C ARG A 76 -24.77 12.22 -13.80
N HIS A 77 -23.54 12.36 -14.29
CA HIS A 77 -23.25 12.62 -15.69
C HIS A 77 -22.81 11.37 -16.46
N LEU A 78 -22.68 10.23 -15.78
CA LEU A 78 -22.22 8.98 -16.38
C LEU A 78 -23.21 8.46 -17.42
N GLU A 79 -24.50 8.41 -17.09
CA GLU A 79 -25.54 7.95 -18.04
C GLU A 79 -25.49 8.74 -19.34
N ARG A 80 -25.33 10.06 -19.25
CA ARG A 80 -25.18 10.93 -20.43
C ARG A 80 -23.95 10.59 -21.25
N GLY A 81 -22.80 10.38 -20.60
CA GLY A 81 -21.57 9.99 -21.28
C GLY A 81 -21.68 8.63 -21.96
N VAL A 82 -22.31 7.65 -21.30
CA VAL A 82 -22.57 6.31 -21.88
C VAL A 82 -23.49 6.43 -23.09
N LEU A 83 -24.58 7.20 -22.98
CA LEU A 83 -25.50 7.44 -24.08
C LEU A 83 -24.82 8.12 -25.27
N GLU A 84 -23.94 9.10 -25.04
CA GLU A 84 -23.16 9.74 -26.11
C GLU A 84 -22.29 8.74 -26.88
N VAL A 85 -21.65 7.78 -26.19
CA VAL A 85 -20.87 6.70 -26.81
C VAL A 85 -21.77 5.72 -27.58
N LEU A 86 -22.89 5.29 -26.99
CA LEU A 86 -23.82 4.35 -27.63
C LEU A 86 -24.49 4.95 -28.88
N GLU A 87 -24.82 6.25 -28.83
CA GLU A 87 -25.31 6.99 -29.99
C GLU A 87 -24.27 7.04 -31.10
N ALA A 88 -23.00 7.32 -30.77
CA ALA A 88 -21.92 7.36 -31.75
C ALA A 88 -21.71 5.99 -32.44
N ILE A 89 -21.77 4.90 -31.69
CA ILE A 89 -21.72 3.53 -32.25
C ILE A 89 -22.92 3.26 -33.15
N ARG A 90 -24.13 3.65 -32.74
CA ARG A 90 -25.37 3.50 -33.55
C ARG A 90 -25.33 4.34 -34.83
N GLU A 91 -24.75 5.54 -34.81
CA GLU A 91 -24.63 6.39 -35.99
C GLU A 91 -23.75 5.76 -37.09
N VAL A 92 -22.76 4.94 -36.70
CA VAL A 92 -21.93 4.18 -37.65
C VAL A 92 -22.71 3.01 -38.27
N ALA A 93 -23.48 2.27 -37.46
CA ALA A 93 -24.21 1.07 -37.91
C ALA A 93 -25.70 1.11 -37.51
N PRO A 94 -26.51 2.01 -38.12
CA PRO A 94 -27.86 2.33 -37.64
C PRO A 94 -28.87 1.18 -37.76
N GLU A 95 -28.67 0.27 -38.71
CA GLU A 95 -29.56 -0.88 -38.90
C GLU A 95 -29.16 -2.10 -38.05
N ARG A 96 -27.89 -2.17 -37.61
CA ARG A 96 -27.34 -3.33 -36.89
C ARG A 96 -27.28 -3.12 -35.39
N VAL A 97 -27.07 -1.90 -34.90
CA VAL A 97 -26.93 -1.61 -33.47
C VAL A 97 -28.21 -1.03 -32.90
N ARG A 98 -28.73 -1.66 -31.84
CA ARG A 98 -29.81 -1.12 -31.01
C ARG A 98 -29.37 -1.09 -29.56
N PHE A 99 -29.75 -0.04 -28.84
CA PHE A 99 -29.53 0.04 -27.41
C PHE A 99 -30.78 0.48 -26.64
N GLU A 100 -30.86 0.09 -25.38
CA GLU A 100 -31.91 0.49 -24.45
C GLU A 100 -31.30 0.79 -23.07
N ILE A 101 -31.93 1.70 -22.33
CA ILE A 101 -31.54 2.03 -20.95
C ILE A 101 -32.69 1.59 -20.05
N VAL A 102 -32.33 0.89 -18.98
CA VAL A 102 -33.28 0.28 -18.06
C VAL A 102 -32.86 0.59 -16.63
N ASP A 103 -33.80 1.05 -15.79
CA ASP A 103 -33.57 1.18 -14.35
C ASP A 103 -34.22 0.00 -13.61
N PRO A 104 -33.43 -0.96 -13.09
CA PRO A 104 -33.96 -2.10 -12.35
C PRO A 104 -34.65 -1.70 -11.04
N ALA A 105 -34.25 -0.58 -10.42
CA ALA A 105 -34.79 -0.15 -9.13
C ALA A 105 -36.27 0.28 -9.21
N GLN A 106 -36.75 0.64 -10.41
CA GLN A 106 -38.14 1.04 -10.62
C GLN A 106 -39.09 -0.12 -10.93
N ARG A 107 -38.57 -1.31 -11.25
CA ARG A 107 -39.35 -2.47 -11.72
C ARG A 107 -38.82 -3.77 -11.12
N PRO A 108 -39.51 -4.36 -10.11
CA PRO A 108 -39.06 -5.60 -9.45
C PRO A 108 -38.84 -6.78 -10.42
N GLU A 109 -39.68 -6.89 -11.45
CA GLU A 109 -39.55 -7.94 -12.49
C GLU A 109 -38.25 -7.80 -13.30
N VAL A 110 -37.80 -6.57 -13.53
CA VAL A 110 -36.56 -6.26 -14.24
C VAL A 110 -35.36 -6.53 -13.34
N ALA A 111 -35.43 -6.23 -12.05
CA ALA A 111 -34.38 -6.59 -11.09
C ALA A 111 -34.21 -8.11 -10.99
N ALA A 112 -35.30 -8.87 -10.94
CA ALA A 112 -35.27 -10.33 -10.97
C ALA A 112 -34.71 -10.89 -12.28
N PHE A 113 -35.05 -10.29 -13.42
CA PHE A 113 -34.51 -10.66 -14.73
C PHE A 113 -33.01 -10.32 -14.86
N ALA A 114 -32.59 -9.15 -14.39
CA ALA A 114 -31.20 -8.73 -14.35
C ALA A 114 -30.36 -9.69 -13.50
N THR A 115 -30.90 -10.09 -12.35
CA THR A 115 -30.30 -11.09 -11.45
C THR A 115 -30.10 -12.44 -12.16
N GLN A 116 -31.09 -12.92 -12.93
CA GLN A 116 -30.96 -14.16 -13.70
C GLN A 116 -29.85 -14.09 -14.76
N ARG A 117 -29.54 -12.89 -15.26
CA ARG A 117 -28.48 -12.63 -16.25
C ARG A 117 -27.13 -12.26 -15.62
N ARG A 118 -26.95 -12.52 -14.31
CA ARG A 118 -25.72 -12.26 -13.54
C ARG A 118 -25.36 -10.77 -13.40
N LEU A 119 -26.34 -9.88 -13.54
CA LEU A 119 -26.16 -8.44 -13.35
C LEU A 119 -26.46 -8.09 -11.89
N ALA A 120 -25.58 -7.33 -11.26
CA ALA A 120 -25.75 -6.86 -9.88
C ALA A 120 -25.51 -5.35 -9.78
N PRO A 121 -26.22 -4.64 -8.89
CA PRO A 121 -25.89 -3.28 -8.52
C PRO A 121 -24.56 -3.25 -7.75
N PHE A 122 -23.88 -2.11 -7.71
CA PHE A 122 -22.65 -1.94 -6.93
C PHE A 122 -22.75 -0.68 -6.07
N ARG A 123 -22.02 -0.67 -4.95
CA ARG A 123 -22.00 0.49 -4.07
C ARG A 123 -20.96 1.48 -4.57
N VAL A 124 -21.37 2.74 -4.60
CA VAL A 124 -20.50 3.84 -4.97
C VAL A 124 -20.37 4.77 -3.78
N ARG A 125 -19.11 5.10 -3.51
CA ARG A 125 -18.71 6.01 -2.45
C ARG A 125 -19.15 7.43 -2.79
N THR A 126 -19.70 8.13 -1.81
CA THR A 126 -20.00 9.56 -1.92
C THR A 126 -19.47 10.32 -0.73
N VAL A 127 -18.82 11.44 -0.98
CA VAL A 127 -18.55 12.42 0.08
C VAL A 127 -19.83 13.22 0.29
N GLN A 128 -20.59 12.90 1.32
CA GLN A 128 -21.74 13.71 1.74
C GLN A 128 -21.41 14.37 3.08
N ARG A 129 -21.45 15.70 3.12
CA ARG A 129 -21.16 16.51 4.33
C ARG A 129 -19.74 16.30 4.91
N ASP A 130 -18.71 16.03 4.10
CA ASP A 130 -17.33 15.60 4.49
C ASP A 130 -17.27 14.29 5.32
N GLY A 131 -18.34 13.49 5.30
CA GLY A 131 -18.31 12.09 5.71
C GLY A 131 -18.46 11.21 4.48
N TRP A 132 -18.01 9.97 4.58
CA TRP A 132 -18.23 8.97 3.54
C TRP A 132 -19.60 8.33 3.75
N THR A 133 -20.43 8.34 2.71
CA THR A 133 -21.71 7.64 2.67
C THR A 133 -21.76 6.74 1.45
N GLU A 134 -22.27 5.53 1.65
CA GLU A 134 -22.45 4.55 0.58
C GLU A 134 -23.84 4.67 -0.04
N ARG A 135 -23.92 4.47 -1.36
CA ARG A 135 -25.20 4.27 -2.06
C ARG A 135 -25.07 3.15 -3.06
N GLU A 136 -26.08 2.30 -3.10
CA GLU A 136 -26.22 1.27 -4.11
C GLU A 136 -26.76 1.87 -5.41
N VAL A 137 -26.06 1.61 -6.52
CA VAL A 137 -26.44 2.09 -7.85
C VAL A 137 -26.28 1.00 -8.90
N TRP A 138 -27.08 1.08 -9.94
CA TRP A 138 -26.93 0.31 -11.16
C TRP A 138 -26.15 1.13 -12.17
N SER A 139 -25.11 0.53 -12.75
CA SER A 139 -24.38 1.06 -13.91
C SER A 139 -23.63 -0.10 -14.57
N THR A 140 -24.36 -0.92 -15.32
CA THR A 140 -23.85 -2.17 -15.92
C THR A 140 -24.30 -2.26 -17.38
N LEU A 141 -23.42 -2.71 -18.27
CA LEU A 141 -23.70 -2.85 -19.70
C LEU A 141 -23.78 -4.32 -20.10
N GLU A 142 -24.87 -4.73 -20.73
CA GLU A 142 -25.01 -6.04 -21.38
C GLU A 142 -24.91 -5.86 -22.90
N ILE A 143 -24.07 -6.66 -23.57
CA ILE A 143 -23.80 -6.61 -25.00
C ILE A 143 -24.12 -7.98 -25.61
N SER A 144 -25.08 -8.04 -26.52
CA SER A 144 -25.49 -9.26 -27.22
C SER A 144 -25.27 -9.15 -28.73
N LEU A 145 -24.79 -10.22 -29.36
CA LEU A 145 -24.59 -10.33 -30.81
C LEU A 145 -25.37 -11.52 -31.37
N GLY A 146 -26.50 -11.27 -32.03
CA GLY A 146 -27.38 -12.31 -32.56
C GLY A 146 -27.95 -13.21 -31.44
N ALA A 147 -27.78 -14.53 -31.59
CA ALA A 147 -28.24 -15.54 -30.61
C ALA A 147 -27.12 -16.05 -29.67
N ARG A 148 -25.96 -15.38 -29.63
CA ARG A 148 -24.82 -15.74 -28.78
C ARG A 148 -25.03 -15.28 -27.34
N ASP A 149 -24.27 -15.87 -26.42
CA ASP A 149 -24.26 -15.46 -25.01
C ASP A 149 -23.82 -14.00 -24.89
N ALA A 150 -24.48 -13.25 -24.01
CA ALA A 150 -24.22 -11.83 -23.84
C ALA A 150 -22.93 -11.62 -23.03
N ALA A 151 -22.11 -10.65 -23.46
CA ALA A 151 -21.02 -10.13 -22.65
C ALA A 151 -21.56 -9.07 -21.67
N VAL A 152 -21.03 -9.06 -20.44
CA VAL A 152 -21.44 -8.13 -19.40
C VAL A 152 -20.24 -7.32 -18.95
N VAL A 153 -20.39 -5.99 -18.91
CA VAL A 153 -19.43 -5.05 -18.33
C VAL A 153 -20.06 -4.47 -17.06
N ASN A 154 -19.64 -4.98 -15.91
CA ASN A 154 -20.12 -4.54 -14.60
C ASN A 154 -19.44 -3.23 -14.18
N GLY A 155 -20.16 -2.41 -13.39
CA GLY A 155 -19.51 -1.33 -12.66
C GLY A 155 -18.97 -0.20 -13.52
N LEU A 156 -19.72 0.29 -14.51
CA LEU A 156 -19.28 1.44 -15.30
C LEU A 156 -19.09 2.66 -14.40
N LEU A 157 -17.88 3.24 -14.46
CA LEU A 157 -17.44 4.44 -13.75
C LEU A 157 -17.04 5.53 -14.77
N PRO A 158 -16.91 6.81 -14.36
CA PRO A 158 -16.54 7.90 -15.25
C PRO A 158 -15.19 7.69 -15.95
N GLU A 159 -14.25 7.00 -15.30
CA GLU A 159 -12.95 6.61 -15.86
C GLU A 159 -13.05 5.58 -17.01
N HIS A 160 -14.18 4.88 -17.15
CA HIS A 160 -14.42 3.94 -18.24
C HIS A 160 -14.88 4.65 -19.51
N LEU A 161 -15.51 5.83 -19.42
CA LEU A 161 -16.05 6.57 -20.58
C LEU A 161 -15.04 6.79 -21.72
N PRO A 162 -13.77 7.20 -21.47
CA PRO A 162 -12.77 7.38 -22.53
C PRO A 162 -12.48 6.10 -23.33
N ARG A 163 -12.73 4.93 -22.73
CA ARG A 163 -12.34 3.61 -23.25
C ARG A 163 -13.54 2.76 -23.66
N LEU A 164 -14.75 3.16 -23.26
CA LEU A 164 -15.98 2.39 -23.40
C LEU A 164 -16.25 1.94 -24.82
N GLN A 165 -15.98 2.82 -25.80
CA GLN A 165 -16.16 2.46 -27.20
C GLN A 165 -15.28 1.28 -27.62
N SER A 166 -13.99 1.34 -27.30
CA SER A 166 -13.04 0.27 -27.62
C SER A 166 -13.38 -1.01 -26.87
N LEU A 167 -13.88 -0.93 -25.63
CA LEU A 167 -14.36 -2.09 -24.87
C LEU A 167 -15.55 -2.77 -25.56
N ILE A 168 -16.56 -2.01 -25.97
CA ILE A 168 -17.74 -2.56 -26.66
C ILE A 168 -17.32 -3.26 -27.94
N CYS A 169 -16.49 -2.61 -28.77
CA CYS A 169 -16.00 -3.21 -30.01
C CYS A 169 -15.15 -4.46 -29.76
N ALA A 170 -14.33 -4.48 -28.71
CA ALA A 170 -13.52 -5.65 -28.37
C ALA A 170 -14.38 -6.83 -27.88
N HIS A 171 -15.41 -6.59 -27.06
CA HIS A 171 -16.39 -7.62 -26.70
C HIS A 171 -17.14 -8.16 -27.92
N LEU A 172 -17.58 -7.29 -28.82
CA LEU A 172 -18.26 -7.71 -30.06
C LEU A 172 -17.37 -8.58 -30.94
N LYS A 173 -16.08 -8.22 -31.09
CA LYS A 173 -15.09 -9.07 -31.79
C LYS A 173 -14.94 -10.44 -31.15
N GLN A 174 -14.80 -10.48 -29.82
CA GLN A 174 -14.66 -11.75 -29.10
C GLN A 174 -15.91 -12.63 -29.22
N LEU A 175 -17.11 -12.02 -29.29
CA LEU A 175 -18.36 -12.75 -29.54
C LEU A 175 -18.48 -13.24 -30.99
N GLU A 176 -18.08 -12.43 -31.96
CA GLU A 176 -18.17 -12.78 -33.39
C GLU A 176 -17.16 -13.87 -33.77
N GLU A 177 -15.90 -13.71 -33.36
CA GLU A 177 -14.80 -14.62 -33.61
C GLU A 177 -13.96 -14.82 -32.33
N PRO A 178 -14.30 -15.83 -31.49
CA PRO A 178 -13.54 -16.15 -30.30
C PRO A 178 -12.11 -16.54 -30.66
N ALA A 179 -11.19 -15.59 -30.51
CA ALA A 179 -9.82 -15.76 -30.97
C ALA A 179 -8.97 -16.41 -29.88
N ARG A 180 -8.24 -17.47 -30.25
CA ARG A 180 -7.32 -18.18 -29.36
C ARG A 180 -6.28 -17.23 -28.77
N PRO A 181 -5.83 -17.46 -27.52
CA PRO A 181 -4.75 -16.67 -26.94
C PRO A 181 -3.45 -16.87 -27.73
N ARG A 182 -2.69 -15.79 -27.89
CA ARG A 182 -1.35 -15.80 -28.49
C ARG A 182 -0.34 -15.56 -27.38
N ILE A 183 0.52 -16.55 -27.15
CA ILE A 183 1.37 -16.65 -25.96
C ILE A 183 2.82 -16.47 -26.40
N ALA A 184 3.44 -15.36 -26.02
CA ALA A 184 4.88 -15.17 -26.16
C ALA A 184 5.60 -16.07 -25.16
N PHE A 185 6.58 -16.83 -25.63
CA PHE A 185 7.34 -17.79 -24.83
C PHE A 185 8.83 -17.49 -24.95
N ALA A 186 9.42 -17.04 -23.84
CA ALA A 186 10.85 -16.75 -23.72
C ALA A 186 11.43 -17.64 -22.62
N ALA A 187 12.12 -18.70 -23.01
CA ALA A 187 12.72 -19.66 -22.09
C ALA A 187 13.97 -20.29 -22.72
N PRO A 188 14.97 -20.70 -21.92
CA PRO A 188 16.10 -21.49 -22.41
C PRO A 188 15.66 -22.94 -22.72
N SER A 189 16.61 -23.79 -23.12
CA SER A 189 16.35 -25.24 -23.23
C SER A 189 15.94 -25.84 -21.88
N GLY A 190 15.06 -26.84 -21.89
CA GLY A 190 14.55 -27.51 -20.68
C GLY A 190 13.13 -27.11 -20.27
N PHE A 191 12.40 -26.40 -21.13
CA PHE A 191 10.99 -26.01 -20.95
C PHE A 191 10.11 -26.44 -22.15
N SER A 192 10.49 -27.51 -22.85
CA SER A 192 9.78 -28.01 -24.04
C SER A 192 8.38 -28.57 -23.73
N GLN A 193 8.21 -29.20 -22.56
CA GLN A 193 6.92 -29.70 -22.09
C GLN A 193 5.99 -28.53 -21.75
N LEU A 194 6.50 -27.46 -21.13
CA LEU A 194 5.70 -26.25 -20.88
C LEU A 194 5.23 -25.65 -22.21
N ARG A 195 6.14 -25.46 -23.17
CA ARG A 195 5.77 -24.98 -24.52
C ARG A 195 4.66 -25.84 -25.14
N GLY A 196 4.77 -27.16 -24.99
CA GLY A 196 3.74 -28.11 -25.44
C GLY A 196 2.39 -27.95 -24.73
N ALA A 197 2.40 -27.68 -23.42
CA ALA A 197 1.19 -27.40 -22.64
C ALA A 197 0.52 -26.08 -23.04
N LEU A 198 1.31 -25.02 -23.27
CA LEU A 198 0.83 -23.72 -23.76
C LEU A 198 0.16 -23.85 -25.14
N ALA A 199 0.77 -24.63 -26.04
CA ALA A 199 0.26 -24.86 -27.40
C ALA A 199 -1.08 -25.63 -27.46
N GLN A 200 -1.48 -26.29 -26.37
CA GLN A 200 -2.81 -26.91 -26.28
C GLN A 200 -3.92 -25.88 -26.11
N ARG A 201 -3.61 -24.72 -25.51
CA ARG A 201 -4.58 -23.64 -25.22
C ARG A 201 -4.56 -22.52 -26.26
N GLY A 202 -3.37 -22.18 -26.78
CA GLY A 202 -3.15 -21.03 -27.64
C GLY A 202 -2.09 -21.23 -28.72
N GLU A 203 -1.88 -20.19 -29.53
CA GLU A 203 -0.74 -20.12 -30.44
C GLU A 203 0.50 -19.66 -29.66
N VAL A 204 1.60 -20.40 -29.73
CA VAL A 204 2.84 -20.07 -29.02
C VAL A 204 3.83 -19.42 -29.97
N LEU A 205 4.33 -18.25 -29.59
CA LEU A 205 5.33 -17.47 -30.31
C LEU A 205 6.64 -17.52 -29.52
N ASP A 206 7.65 -18.24 -30.01
CA ASP A 206 8.96 -18.27 -29.38
C ASP A 206 9.68 -16.91 -29.57
N VAL A 207 10.13 -16.30 -28.48
CA VAL A 207 10.77 -14.96 -28.50
C VAL A 207 12.09 -15.00 -27.74
N ASP A 208 13.16 -14.56 -28.40
CA ASP A 208 14.47 -14.39 -27.78
C ASP A 208 14.59 -13.01 -27.11
N LEU A 209 13.92 -12.84 -25.96
CA LEU A 209 13.95 -11.58 -25.20
C LEU A 209 15.34 -11.25 -24.67
N ASP A 210 16.10 -12.28 -24.29
CA ASP A 210 17.44 -12.15 -23.74
C ASP A 210 18.44 -11.75 -24.83
N GLY A 211 18.28 -12.25 -26.06
CA GLY A 211 19.05 -11.86 -27.25
C GLY A 211 18.63 -10.54 -27.91
N GLY A 212 17.66 -9.80 -27.32
CA GLY A 212 17.31 -8.46 -27.77
C GLY A 212 16.05 -8.34 -28.65
N ALA A 213 15.32 -9.42 -28.92
CA ALA A 213 14.10 -9.37 -29.74
C ALA A 213 13.00 -8.51 -29.09
N SER A 214 12.20 -7.78 -29.88
CA SER A 214 11.04 -7.04 -29.36
C SER A 214 9.91 -7.98 -28.96
N LEU A 215 9.13 -7.60 -27.94
CA LEU A 215 7.89 -8.30 -27.62
C LEU A 215 6.88 -8.16 -28.78
N PRO A 216 6.22 -9.24 -29.22
CA PRO A 216 5.20 -9.16 -30.25
C PRO A 216 4.03 -8.27 -29.82
N ASP A 217 3.62 -7.34 -30.69
CA ASP A 217 2.49 -6.43 -30.46
C ASP A 217 1.14 -7.14 -30.47
N ASP A 218 1.09 -8.40 -30.90
CA ASP A 218 -0.13 -9.20 -31.04
C ASP A 218 -0.19 -10.40 -30.08
N ALA A 219 0.80 -10.54 -29.19
CA ALA A 219 0.77 -11.48 -28.09
C ALA A 219 -0.05 -10.93 -26.90
N ASP A 220 -0.82 -11.80 -26.25
CA ASP A 220 -1.73 -11.48 -25.14
C ASP A 220 -1.09 -11.78 -23.76
N LEU A 221 -0.19 -12.76 -23.71
CA LEU A 221 0.43 -13.29 -22.50
C LEU A 221 1.91 -13.62 -22.75
N LEU A 222 2.79 -13.28 -21.81
CA LEU A 222 4.21 -13.66 -21.84
C LEU A 222 4.54 -14.67 -20.74
N PHE A 223 5.16 -15.78 -21.10
CA PHE A 223 5.91 -16.64 -20.17
C PHE A 223 7.41 -16.38 -20.34
N TRP A 224 8.05 -15.84 -19.30
CA TRP A 224 9.48 -15.55 -19.28
C TRP A 224 10.18 -16.37 -18.19
N MET A 225 10.78 -17.49 -18.62
CA MET A 225 11.38 -18.47 -17.72
C MET A 225 12.89 -18.30 -17.68
N GLN A 226 13.46 -18.20 -16.48
CA GLN A 226 14.89 -18.03 -16.24
C GLN A 226 15.53 -16.91 -17.10
N PRO A 227 15.04 -15.66 -17.03
CA PRO A 227 15.69 -14.53 -17.68
C PRO A 227 17.19 -14.47 -17.38
N THR A 228 17.97 -14.04 -18.37
CA THR A 228 19.40 -13.77 -18.21
C THR A 228 19.67 -12.26 -18.30
N ALA A 229 20.28 -11.70 -17.25
CA ALA A 229 20.72 -10.31 -17.14
C ALA A 229 19.81 -9.25 -17.84
N PRO A 230 18.51 -9.16 -17.51
CA PRO A 230 17.61 -8.27 -18.23
C PRO A 230 18.01 -6.80 -18.04
N THR A 231 18.20 -6.07 -19.14
CA THR A 231 18.54 -4.64 -19.10
C THR A 231 17.37 -3.80 -18.57
N ALA A 232 17.65 -2.62 -18.00
CA ALA A 232 16.59 -1.70 -17.55
C ALA A 232 15.60 -1.38 -18.68
N ALA A 233 16.10 -1.09 -19.89
CA ALA A 233 15.27 -0.84 -21.07
C ALA A 233 14.34 -2.02 -21.43
N ARG A 234 14.81 -3.26 -21.20
CA ARG A 234 14.00 -4.47 -21.39
C ARG A 234 12.89 -4.56 -20.36
N LEU A 235 13.21 -4.38 -19.08
CA LEU A 235 12.22 -4.41 -18.00
C LEU A 235 11.15 -3.33 -18.20
N ASP A 236 11.55 -2.13 -18.66
CA ASP A 236 10.60 -1.06 -18.98
C ASP A 236 9.78 -1.34 -20.25
N ALA A 237 10.31 -2.09 -21.22
CA ALA A 237 9.53 -2.55 -22.36
C ALA A 237 8.48 -3.59 -21.93
N VAL A 238 8.85 -4.54 -21.07
CA VAL A 238 7.94 -5.55 -20.50
C VAL A 238 6.84 -4.88 -19.67
N GLU A 239 7.18 -3.92 -18.82
CA GLU A 239 6.18 -3.21 -18.02
C GLU A 239 5.24 -2.38 -18.89
N ARG A 240 5.77 -1.65 -19.88
CA ARG A 240 4.92 -0.90 -20.83
C ARG A 240 4.03 -1.82 -21.65
N TRP A 241 4.44 -3.07 -21.88
CA TRP A 241 3.64 -4.07 -22.56
C TRP A 241 2.54 -4.62 -21.63
N ARG A 242 2.85 -4.88 -20.35
CA ARG A 242 1.88 -5.25 -19.31
C ARG A 242 0.81 -4.18 -19.08
N ALA A 243 1.21 -2.91 -18.99
CA ALA A 243 0.32 -1.78 -18.79
C ALA A 243 -0.71 -1.61 -19.92
N GLN A 244 -0.56 -2.35 -21.03
CA GLN A 244 -1.54 -2.41 -22.13
C GLN A 244 -2.60 -3.51 -21.95
N GLY A 245 -2.70 -4.11 -20.76
CA GLY A 245 -3.67 -5.16 -20.45
C GLY A 245 -3.16 -6.58 -20.61
N ARG A 246 -1.85 -6.77 -20.86
CA ARG A 246 -1.27 -8.08 -21.21
C ARG A 246 -0.66 -8.76 -19.99
N GLY A 247 -0.96 -10.04 -19.80
CA GLY A 247 -0.52 -10.80 -18.63
C GLY A 247 0.95 -11.20 -18.70
N LEU A 248 1.57 -11.37 -17.54
CA LEU A 248 2.96 -11.83 -17.41
C LEU A 248 3.05 -13.04 -16.47
N VAL A 249 3.82 -14.05 -16.83
CA VAL A 249 4.30 -15.11 -15.94
C VAL A 249 5.82 -15.13 -15.99
N ILE A 250 6.47 -14.81 -14.86
CA ILE A 250 7.92 -14.71 -14.75
C ILE A 250 8.39 -15.67 -13.67
N ALA A 251 9.37 -16.52 -13.98
CA ALA A 251 9.94 -17.46 -13.04
C ALA A 251 11.47 -17.36 -13.02
N ALA A 252 12.04 -16.97 -11.88
CA ALA A 252 13.47 -16.74 -11.75
C ALA A 252 13.95 -17.01 -10.33
N SER A 253 15.20 -17.45 -10.20
CA SER A 253 15.92 -17.62 -8.94
C SER A 253 17.35 -17.08 -9.09
N ALA A 254 17.94 -16.60 -8.00
CA ALA A 254 19.31 -16.09 -7.99
C ALA A 254 20.36 -17.20 -8.17
N ARG A 255 20.00 -18.43 -7.81
CA ARG A 255 20.91 -19.57 -7.75
C ARG A 255 20.32 -20.79 -8.45
N ALA A 256 21.21 -21.67 -8.89
CA ALA A 256 20.93 -23.03 -9.31
C ALA A 256 21.53 -23.99 -8.28
N GLY A 257 20.74 -24.96 -7.81
CA GLY A 257 21.28 -26.07 -7.01
C GLY A 257 21.65 -27.25 -7.89
N GLU A 258 22.92 -27.61 -7.91
CA GLU A 258 23.36 -28.90 -8.45
C GLU A 258 23.61 -29.86 -7.30
N PHE A 259 22.89 -30.99 -7.30
CA PHE A 259 23.08 -32.02 -6.30
C PHE A 259 24.20 -32.97 -6.72
N GLY A 260 25.10 -33.28 -5.79
CA GLY A 260 26.23 -34.17 -6.02
C GLY A 260 26.70 -34.83 -4.74
N THR A 261 27.89 -35.40 -4.79
CA THR A 261 28.57 -35.97 -3.62
C THR A 261 29.95 -35.36 -3.44
N VAL A 262 30.31 -35.05 -2.19
CA VAL A 262 31.64 -34.59 -1.79
C VAL A 262 32.12 -35.50 -0.67
N GLU A 263 33.24 -36.20 -0.90
CA GLU A 263 33.80 -37.19 0.04
C GLU A 263 32.76 -38.26 0.49
N ASP A 264 32.01 -38.82 -0.47
CA ASP A 264 30.93 -39.81 -0.26
C ASP A 264 29.72 -39.29 0.55
N GLU A 265 29.64 -37.98 0.80
CA GLU A 265 28.49 -37.34 1.44
C GLU A 265 27.66 -36.54 0.43
N ALA A 266 26.34 -36.54 0.59
CA ALA A 266 25.44 -35.71 -0.19
C ALA A 266 25.77 -34.22 -0.02
N ALA A 267 25.93 -33.50 -1.13
CA ALA A 267 26.24 -32.08 -1.12
C ALA A 267 25.44 -31.32 -2.18
N VAL A 268 25.27 -30.02 -1.98
CA VAL A 268 24.65 -29.10 -2.92
C VAL A 268 25.61 -27.99 -3.30
N ASP A 269 25.80 -27.83 -4.61
CA ASP A 269 26.51 -26.68 -5.18
C ASP A 269 25.47 -25.61 -5.54
N LEU A 270 25.47 -24.49 -4.81
CA LEU A 270 24.55 -23.38 -5.00
C LEU A 270 25.18 -22.32 -5.90
N ARG A 271 25.22 -22.58 -7.21
CA ARG A 271 25.85 -21.67 -8.18
C ARG A 271 25.00 -20.43 -8.43
N PRO A 272 25.59 -19.21 -8.44
CA PRO A 272 24.86 -18.02 -8.86
C PRO A 272 24.46 -18.12 -10.34
N ARG A 273 23.27 -17.63 -10.67
CA ARG A 273 22.81 -17.47 -12.05
C ARG A 273 23.16 -16.07 -12.55
N ASP A 274 23.35 -15.93 -13.85
CA ASP A 274 23.57 -14.63 -14.51
C ASP A 274 22.26 -13.84 -14.63
N ILE A 275 21.73 -13.43 -13.48
CA ILE A 275 20.50 -12.65 -13.36
C ILE A 275 20.56 -11.78 -12.12
N ASP A 276 20.16 -10.53 -12.27
CA ASP A 276 19.87 -9.67 -11.14
C ASP A 276 18.39 -9.80 -10.74
N VAL A 277 18.12 -10.76 -9.84
CA VAL A 277 16.75 -10.99 -9.36
C VAL A 277 16.20 -9.80 -8.57
N GLN A 278 17.06 -9.01 -7.93
CA GLN A 278 16.61 -7.83 -7.19
C GLN A 278 16.06 -6.78 -8.16
N ALA A 279 16.78 -6.50 -9.25
CA ALA A 279 16.32 -5.58 -10.28
C ALA A 279 15.03 -6.06 -10.98
N LEU A 280 14.95 -7.36 -11.26
CA LEU A 280 13.76 -7.97 -11.86
C LEU A 280 12.54 -7.79 -10.95
N TRP A 281 12.63 -8.16 -9.68
CA TRP A 281 11.49 -8.13 -8.77
C TRP A 281 11.12 -6.71 -8.31
N ALA A 282 12.11 -5.84 -8.13
CA ALA A 282 11.87 -4.43 -7.83
C ALA A 282 11.07 -3.73 -8.95
N THR A 283 11.08 -4.28 -10.17
CA THR A 283 10.25 -3.78 -11.28
C THR A 283 8.76 -3.82 -10.94
N PHE A 284 8.33 -4.87 -10.25
CA PHE A 284 6.93 -5.18 -9.95
C PHE A 284 6.53 -4.90 -8.49
N GLY A 285 7.42 -4.31 -7.68
CA GLY A 285 7.15 -4.07 -6.26
C GLY A 285 7.41 -5.29 -5.36
N LEU A 286 8.29 -6.17 -5.78
CA LEU A 286 8.75 -7.32 -4.99
C LEU A 286 10.26 -7.21 -4.74
N ARG A 287 10.77 -7.96 -3.76
CA ARG A 287 12.22 -8.17 -3.55
C ARG A 287 12.48 -9.67 -3.47
N ALA A 288 13.72 -10.11 -3.68
CA ALA A 288 14.10 -11.48 -3.39
C ALA A 288 14.81 -11.55 -2.04
N VAL A 289 14.56 -12.61 -1.27
CA VAL A 289 15.41 -12.95 -0.12
C VAL A 289 16.81 -13.27 -0.64
N GLU A 290 17.82 -12.53 -0.18
CA GLU A 290 19.21 -12.67 -0.65
C GLU A 290 19.90 -13.93 -0.14
N SER A 291 19.65 -14.26 1.12
CA SER A 291 20.16 -15.47 1.78
C SER A 291 19.51 -16.72 1.22
N PRO A 292 20.28 -17.81 1.01
CA PRO A 292 19.70 -19.12 0.78
C PRO A 292 18.72 -19.50 1.90
N VAL A 293 17.52 -19.92 1.50
CA VAL A 293 16.47 -20.39 2.41
C VAL A 293 16.36 -21.90 2.29
N PHE A 294 16.08 -22.55 3.42
CA PHE A 294 15.91 -23.98 3.55
C PHE A 294 14.56 -24.31 4.21
N ASP A 295 14.02 -25.49 3.94
CA ASP A 295 12.74 -25.93 4.48
C ASP A 295 12.80 -27.39 4.95
N ARG A 296 12.33 -27.69 6.16
CA ARG A 296 12.23 -29.08 6.65
C ARG A 296 11.19 -29.89 5.88
N ARG A 297 10.17 -29.26 5.30
CA ARG A 297 9.21 -29.85 4.36
C ARG A 297 9.78 -29.80 2.94
N CYS A 298 10.77 -30.65 2.73
CA CYS A 298 11.44 -30.82 1.45
C CYS A 298 11.19 -32.20 0.82
N GLU A 299 11.68 -32.39 -0.40
CA GLU A 299 11.80 -33.70 -1.02
C GLU A 299 12.95 -34.51 -0.44
N SER A 300 12.86 -35.83 -0.61
CA SER A 300 13.93 -36.76 -0.26
C SER A 300 14.45 -37.46 -1.50
N LEU A 301 15.77 -37.53 -1.66
CA LEU A 301 16.41 -38.28 -2.73
C LEU A 301 16.92 -39.61 -2.17
N ILE A 302 16.88 -40.67 -2.99
CA ILE A 302 17.40 -41.98 -2.61
C ILE A 302 18.89 -42.02 -2.98
N LEU A 303 19.76 -42.07 -1.98
CA LEU A 303 21.21 -42.24 -2.12
C LEU A 303 21.62 -43.54 -1.43
N ASP A 304 22.29 -44.43 -2.16
CA ASP A 304 22.72 -45.76 -1.68
C ASP A 304 21.59 -46.58 -0.99
N GLY A 305 20.35 -46.39 -1.47
CA GLY A 305 19.16 -47.05 -0.92
C GLY A 305 18.57 -46.39 0.33
N GLN A 306 19.12 -45.28 0.81
CA GLN A 306 18.59 -44.48 1.91
C GLN A 306 17.95 -43.19 1.41
N ALA A 307 16.82 -42.80 2.00
CA ALA A 307 16.17 -41.53 1.70
C ALA A 307 16.87 -40.40 2.48
N VAL A 308 17.48 -39.47 1.76
CA VAL A 308 18.16 -38.29 2.31
C VAL A 308 17.30 -37.05 2.05
N PRO A 309 16.89 -36.30 3.09
CA PRO A 309 16.12 -35.07 2.91
C PRO A 309 16.98 -33.98 2.25
N VAL A 310 16.39 -33.22 1.32
CA VAL A 310 17.09 -32.25 0.50
C VAL A 310 16.48 -30.86 0.73
N PRO A 311 16.93 -30.11 1.75
CA PRO A 311 16.19 -28.97 2.31
C PRO A 311 16.05 -27.76 1.37
N PHE A 312 16.71 -27.77 0.22
CA PHE A 312 16.58 -26.76 -0.84
C PHE A 312 15.62 -27.16 -1.98
N LEU A 313 15.01 -28.35 -1.90
CA LEU A 313 13.91 -28.79 -2.77
C LEU A 313 12.59 -28.68 -2.01
N PHE A 314 11.97 -27.51 -2.03
CA PHE A 314 10.82 -27.20 -1.19
C PHE A 314 9.58 -27.92 -1.72
N ARG A 315 8.92 -28.68 -0.85
CA ARG A 315 7.67 -29.36 -1.17
C ARG A 315 6.48 -28.54 -0.66
N CYS A 316 5.95 -27.71 -1.54
CA CYS A 316 4.75 -26.91 -1.29
C CYS A 316 3.49 -27.79 -1.41
N ILE A 317 3.06 -28.37 -0.29
CA ILE A 317 1.83 -29.18 -0.21
C ILE A 317 0.56 -28.34 -0.43
N ALA A 318 -0.57 -28.99 -0.71
CA ALA A 318 -1.83 -28.30 -1.02
C ALA A 318 -2.29 -27.28 0.06
N PRO A 319 -2.15 -27.54 1.39
CA PRO A 319 -2.43 -26.52 2.41
C PRO A 319 -1.51 -25.29 2.38
N ASN A 320 -0.34 -25.33 1.74
CA ASN A 320 0.54 -24.16 1.57
C ASN A 320 0.22 -23.37 0.28
N GLN A 321 -0.95 -23.62 -0.31
CA GLN A 321 -1.39 -23.00 -1.55
C GLN A 321 -2.73 -22.30 -1.33
N ASP A 322 -2.85 -21.03 -1.76
CA ASP A 322 -4.07 -20.24 -1.62
C ASP A 322 -4.50 -19.64 -2.98
N PHE A 323 -5.37 -20.37 -3.68
CA PHE A 323 -5.89 -20.03 -5.00
C PHE A 323 -7.35 -19.59 -4.96
N ARG A 324 -7.86 -19.08 -3.82
CA ARG A 324 -9.29 -18.69 -3.67
C ARG A 324 -9.80 -17.64 -4.64
N GLY A 325 -8.88 -16.82 -5.16
CA GLY A 325 -9.19 -15.78 -6.16
C GLY A 325 -9.08 -16.28 -7.61
N LEU A 326 -8.80 -17.56 -7.85
CA LEU A 326 -8.55 -18.12 -9.18
C LEU A 326 -9.59 -19.20 -9.51
N PRO A 327 -9.81 -19.54 -10.80
CA PRO A 327 -10.82 -20.50 -11.24
C PRO A 327 -10.58 -21.95 -10.78
N GLY A 328 -9.46 -22.24 -10.12
CA GLY A 328 -9.18 -23.56 -9.58
C GLY A 328 -7.97 -23.60 -8.65
N GLN A 329 -7.74 -24.78 -8.05
CA GLN A 329 -6.60 -25.05 -7.17
C GLN A 329 -5.78 -26.23 -7.71
N PRO A 330 -4.44 -26.21 -7.59
CA PRO A 330 -3.60 -27.33 -8.02
C PRO A 330 -3.94 -28.64 -7.28
N ASN A 331 -4.28 -28.54 -5.99
CA ASN A 331 -4.75 -29.64 -5.14
C ASN A 331 -3.78 -30.84 -5.05
N GLY A 332 -2.47 -30.58 -5.16
CA GLY A 332 -1.39 -31.56 -5.03
C GLY A 332 -0.07 -30.84 -4.71
N ASN A 333 1.05 -31.56 -4.63
CA ASN A 333 2.33 -30.94 -4.28
C ASN A 333 2.88 -30.09 -5.43
N LEU A 334 3.47 -28.94 -5.12
CA LEU A 334 4.32 -28.17 -6.02
C LEU A 334 5.77 -28.23 -5.51
N LEU A 335 6.73 -28.26 -6.42
CA LEU A 335 8.15 -28.32 -6.11
C LEU A 335 8.85 -27.03 -6.51
N PHE A 336 9.52 -26.41 -5.55
CA PHE A 336 10.38 -25.25 -5.77
C PHE A 336 11.82 -25.62 -5.44
N ALA A 337 12.65 -25.80 -6.47
CA ALA A 337 14.07 -26.11 -6.34
C ALA A 337 14.90 -24.82 -6.21
N THR A 338 15.71 -24.74 -5.16
CA THR A 338 16.55 -23.59 -4.80
C THR A 338 15.85 -22.24 -5.02
N PRO A 339 14.66 -22.02 -4.44
CA PRO A 339 13.94 -20.79 -4.67
C PRO A 339 14.72 -19.59 -4.13
N SER A 340 14.50 -18.43 -4.74
CA SER A 340 14.78 -17.12 -4.14
C SER A 340 13.44 -16.54 -3.71
N PRO A 341 12.97 -16.81 -2.48
CA PRO A 341 11.63 -16.42 -2.07
C PRO A 341 11.38 -14.92 -2.23
N LEU A 342 10.12 -14.56 -2.43
CA LEU A 342 9.69 -13.21 -2.76
C LEU A 342 9.24 -12.46 -1.50
N GLU A 343 9.76 -11.26 -1.29
CA GLU A 343 9.29 -10.33 -0.27
C GLU A 343 8.42 -9.24 -0.92
N LEU A 344 7.43 -8.76 -0.17
CA LEU A 344 6.56 -7.68 -0.62
C LEU A 344 7.23 -6.34 -0.31
N ASP A 345 7.46 -5.50 -1.33
CA ASP A 345 7.88 -4.12 -1.11
C ASP A 345 6.63 -3.24 -0.96
N GLY A 346 6.18 -3.08 0.28
CA GLY A 346 4.92 -2.39 0.60
C GLY A 346 4.83 -0.98 0.02
N GLU A 347 5.92 -0.22 0.01
CA GLU A 347 5.94 1.14 -0.57
C GLU A 347 5.80 1.07 -2.09
N ALA A 348 6.57 0.20 -2.74
CA ALA A 348 6.53 0.06 -4.20
C ALA A 348 5.19 -0.51 -4.70
N LEU A 349 4.55 -1.42 -3.96
CA LEU A 349 3.22 -1.95 -4.26
C LEU A 349 2.15 -0.87 -4.08
N ALA A 350 2.16 -0.13 -2.97
CA ALA A 350 1.22 0.96 -2.72
C ALA A 350 1.31 2.07 -3.78
N GLU A 351 2.52 2.44 -4.21
CA GLU A 351 2.73 3.41 -5.29
C GLU A 351 2.14 2.98 -6.64
N ARG A 352 2.12 1.66 -6.89
CA ARG A 352 1.60 1.08 -8.13
C ARG A 352 0.11 0.74 -8.04
N GLY A 353 -0.44 0.75 -6.83
CA GLY A 353 -1.78 0.23 -6.54
C GLY A 353 -1.90 -1.27 -6.78
N PHE A 354 -0.78 -2.03 -6.76
CA PHE A 354 -0.83 -3.48 -6.92
C PHE A 354 -1.36 -4.13 -5.65
N GLU A 355 -2.34 -5.01 -5.81
CA GLU A 355 -2.70 -5.99 -4.78
C GLU A 355 -1.87 -7.26 -4.97
N ALA A 356 -1.18 -7.69 -3.92
CA ALA A 356 -0.36 -8.90 -3.96
C ALA A 356 -1.07 -10.07 -3.26
N GLN A 357 -1.42 -11.10 -4.02
CA GLN A 357 -1.92 -12.37 -3.50
C GLN A 357 -0.82 -13.43 -3.55
N VAL A 358 -0.43 -13.95 -2.39
CA VAL A 358 0.53 -15.06 -2.31
C VAL A 358 -0.20 -16.39 -2.59
N LEU A 359 0.12 -17.02 -3.70
CA LEU A 359 -0.52 -18.25 -4.18
C LEU A 359 0.11 -19.52 -3.63
N ALA A 360 1.43 -19.53 -3.40
CA ALA A 360 2.17 -20.66 -2.84
C ALA A 360 3.27 -20.18 -1.89
N THR A 361 3.51 -20.92 -0.82
CA THR A 361 4.53 -20.61 0.18
C THR A 361 5.42 -21.80 0.50
N SER A 362 6.54 -21.51 1.15
CA SER A 362 7.26 -22.50 1.95
C SER A 362 6.40 -22.96 3.15
N SER A 363 6.93 -23.82 4.00
CA SER A 363 6.29 -24.26 5.25
C SER A 363 6.67 -23.35 6.42
N GLU A 364 5.97 -23.51 7.56
CA GLU A 364 6.33 -22.84 8.83
C GLU A 364 7.70 -23.29 9.36
N LEU A 365 8.31 -24.33 8.78
CA LEU A 365 9.60 -24.87 9.21
C LEU A 365 10.74 -24.37 8.32
N SER A 366 10.57 -23.15 7.80
CA SER A 366 11.57 -22.46 6.97
C SER A 366 12.63 -21.82 7.84
N TRP A 367 13.87 -21.81 7.34
CA TRP A 367 14.99 -21.26 8.08
C TRP A 367 16.11 -20.82 7.13
N SER A 368 17.04 -20.03 7.66
CA SER A 368 18.23 -19.58 6.92
C SER A 368 19.49 -19.69 7.77
N LEU A 369 20.64 -19.87 7.10
CA LEU A 369 21.95 -19.86 7.76
C LEU A 369 22.59 -18.45 7.66
N PRO A 370 23.07 -17.89 8.79
CA PRO A 370 23.84 -16.65 8.77
C PRO A 370 25.09 -16.75 7.89
N GLY A 371 25.43 -15.66 7.18
CA GLY A 371 26.68 -15.53 6.42
C GLY A 371 26.68 -16.15 5.02
N LEU A 372 25.72 -17.02 4.66
CA LEU A 372 25.68 -17.62 3.31
C LEU A 372 25.35 -16.61 2.19
N ALA A 373 24.69 -15.49 2.50
CA ALA A 373 24.41 -14.44 1.51
C ALA A 373 25.68 -13.75 1.01
N GLU A 374 26.71 -13.65 1.85
CA GLU A 374 27.95 -12.90 1.61
C GLU A 374 29.00 -13.73 0.85
N ILE A 375 28.77 -15.04 0.69
CA ILE A 375 29.69 -15.95 0.01
C ILE A 375 29.43 -15.92 -1.50
N THR A 376 30.36 -15.34 -2.26
CA THR A 376 30.27 -15.20 -3.72
C THR A 376 30.53 -16.50 -4.50
N ASP A 377 31.30 -17.44 -3.94
CA ASP A 377 31.60 -18.74 -4.56
C ASP A 377 31.63 -19.83 -3.46
N PRO A 378 30.45 -20.32 -3.04
CA PRO A 378 30.39 -21.28 -1.96
C PRO A 378 30.95 -22.64 -2.41
N GLU A 379 31.88 -23.20 -1.64
CA GLU A 379 32.17 -24.64 -1.74
C GLU A 379 30.87 -25.45 -1.58
N PRO A 380 30.73 -26.62 -2.23
CA PRO A 380 29.52 -27.41 -2.13
C PRO A 380 29.15 -27.69 -0.67
N LEU A 381 27.94 -27.30 -0.28
CA LEU A 381 27.43 -27.42 1.07
C LEU A 381 27.01 -28.87 1.33
N ARG A 382 27.66 -29.51 2.29
CA ARG A 382 27.26 -30.82 2.80
C ARG A 382 25.85 -30.76 3.36
N VAL A 383 24.99 -31.71 2.97
CA VAL A 383 23.60 -31.77 3.45
C VAL A 383 23.56 -32.00 4.96
N SER A 384 24.53 -32.73 5.55
CA SER A 384 24.59 -32.89 7.02
C SER A 384 24.94 -31.60 7.76
N ALA A 385 25.51 -30.60 7.08
CA ALA A 385 25.79 -29.29 7.66
C ALA A 385 24.57 -28.35 7.62
N LEU A 386 23.52 -28.70 6.86
CA LEU A 386 22.28 -27.94 6.76
C LEU A 386 21.33 -28.31 7.92
N VAL A 387 21.78 -28.02 9.15
CA VAL A 387 21.05 -28.35 10.38
C VAL A 387 20.26 -27.11 10.86
N PRO A 388 18.92 -27.18 11.00
CA PRO A 388 18.11 -25.99 11.29
C PRO A 388 18.41 -25.36 12.66
N GLU A 389 18.90 -26.12 13.63
CA GLU A 389 19.27 -25.66 14.98
C GLU A 389 20.42 -24.62 14.96
N SER A 390 21.16 -24.55 13.85
CA SER A 390 22.24 -23.56 13.65
C SER A 390 21.79 -22.32 12.88
N GLY A 391 20.50 -22.23 12.53
CA GLY A 391 19.96 -21.17 11.69
C GLY A 391 18.91 -20.30 12.37
N ARG A 392 18.47 -19.27 11.65
CA ARG A 392 17.37 -18.38 12.04
C ARG A 392 16.06 -18.91 11.46
N ASN A 393 15.06 -19.09 12.31
CA ASN A 393 13.71 -19.44 11.88
C ASN A 393 13.11 -18.31 11.05
N LEU A 394 12.38 -18.68 10.00
CA LEU A 394 11.71 -17.76 9.11
C LEU A 394 10.21 -18.07 9.06
N PRO A 395 9.34 -17.05 8.94
CA PRO A 395 7.93 -17.29 8.65
C PRO A 395 7.80 -17.96 7.27
N LYS A 396 6.59 -18.41 6.93
CA LYS A 396 6.28 -18.85 5.56
C LYS A 396 6.72 -17.83 4.53
N GLN A 397 7.61 -18.26 3.64
CA GLN A 397 8.17 -17.45 2.58
C GLN A 397 7.32 -17.57 1.30
N PRO A 398 6.94 -16.45 0.66
CA PRO A 398 6.23 -16.49 -0.63
C PRO A 398 7.08 -17.11 -1.75
N LEU A 399 6.52 -18.11 -2.44
CA LEU A 399 7.16 -18.80 -3.57
C LEU A 399 6.48 -18.50 -4.92
N LEU A 400 5.19 -18.17 -4.90
CA LEU A 400 4.42 -17.77 -6.07
C LEU A 400 3.48 -16.64 -5.66
N VAL A 401 3.54 -15.50 -6.36
CA VAL A 401 2.74 -14.30 -6.06
C VAL A 401 2.01 -13.85 -7.33
N LEU A 402 0.71 -13.60 -7.22
CA LEU A 402 -0.09 -12.91 -8.21
C LEU A 402 -0.21 -11.44 -7.82
N LEU A 403 0.22 -10.55 -8.72
CA LEU A 403 0.05 -9.11 -8.60
C LEU A 403 -1.09 -8.67 -9.51
N SER A 404 -2.16 -8.18 -8.89
CA SER A 404 -3.33 -7.65 -9.56
C SER A 404 -3.26 -6.13 -9.61
N PRO A 405 -3.34 -5.51 -10.80
CA PRO A 405 -3.34 -4.05 -10.93
C PRO A 405 -4.60 -3.43 -10.33
N PRO A 406 -4.57 -2.12 -9.99
CA PRO A 406 -5.71 -1.43 -9.41
C PRO A 406 -6.87 -1.28 -10.41
N THR A 407 -6.58 -1.35 -11.70
CA THR A 407 -7.58 -1.28 -12.77
C THR A 407 -7.55 -2.54 -13.61
N SER A 408 -8.72 -3.02 -14.03
CA SER A 408 -8.87 -4.21 -14.87
C SER A 408 -8.22 -4.07 -16.26
N PHE A 409 -7.92 -2.85 -16.69
CA PHE A 409 -7.31 -2.54 -18.00
C PHE A 409 -5.83 -2.88 -18.10
N GLU A 410 -5.15 -3.07 -16.98
CA GLU A 410 -3.74 -3.44 -16.98
C GLU A 410 -3.55 -4.95 -16.80
N GLY A 411 -2.39 -5.47 -17.18
CA GLY A 411 -2.02 -6.87 -17.05
C GLY A 411 -1.67 -7.29 -15.62
N SER A 412 -2.10 -8.47 -15.20
CA SER A 412 -1.64 -9.11 -13.96
C SER A 412 -0.26 -9.75 -14.15
N VAL A 413 0.50 -9.88 -13.06
CA VAL A 413 1.84 -10.51 -13.05
C VAL A 413 1.86 -11.69 -12.11
N VAL A 414 2.29 -12.85 -12.59
CA VAL A 414 2.58 -14.02 -11.75
C VAL A 414 4.10 -14.13 -11.62
N ALA A 415 4.60 -13.90 -10.41
CA ALA A 415 6.02 -14.00 -10.06
C ALA A 415 6.28 -15.32 -9.31
N ALA A 416 7.19 -16.14 -9.83
CA ALA A 416 7.61 -17.39 -9.21
C ALA A 416 9.08 -17.33 -8.77
N ALA A 417 9.32 -17.67 -7.50
CA ALA A 417 10.64 -17.70 -6.85
C ALA A 417 11.60 -18.76 -7.42
N SER A 418 11.10 -19.67 -8.27
CA SER A 418 11.88 -20.66 -9.00
C SER A 418 11.14 -21.05 -10.28
N ALA A 419 11.89 -21.43 -11.31
CA ALA A 419 11.34 -21.97 -12.55
C ALA A 419 11.08 -23.49 -12.51
N SER A 420 11.45 -24.18 -11.43
CA SER A 420 11.28 -25.63 -11.32
C SER A 420 9.83 -26.12 -11.50
N PRO A 421 8.76 -25.41 -11.09
CA PRO A 421 7.39 -25.86 -11.38
C PRO A 421 7.08 -25.95 -12.88
N PHE A 422 7.89 -25.30 -13.72
CA PHE A 422 7.69 -25.19 -15.16
C PHE A 422 8.71 -25.99 -15.98
N ALA A 423 9.78 -26.48 -15.33
CA ALA A 423 10.88 -27.19 -16.00
C ALA A 423 10.47 -28.62 -16.41
N ASP A 424 11.02 -29.10 -17.51
CA ASP A 424 10.72 -30.42 -18.09
C ASP A 424 10.98 -31.59 -17.12
N GLU A 425 11.91 -31.42 -16.18
CA GLU A 425 12.22 -32.42 -15.15
C GLU A 425 11.02 -32.69 -14.22
N PHE A 426 10.22 -31.65 -13.92
CA PHE A 426 9.21 -31.71 -12.88
C PHE A 426 7.78 -31.48 -13.36
N LEU A 427 7.57 -30.85 -14.53
CA LEU A 427 6.24 -30.45 -14.99
C LEU A 427 5.26 -31.63 -15.13
N ASP A 428 5.75 -32.76 -15.68
CA ASP A 428 4.97 -33.98 -15.94
C ASP A 428 5.20 -35.10 -14.91
N SER A 429 5.99 -34.84 -13.87
CA SER A 429 6.26 -35.83 -12.84
C SER A 429 4.98 -36.15 -12.04
N SER A 430 4.69 -37.44 -11.87
CA SER A 430 3.45 -37.93 -11.25
C SER A 430 3.25 -37.52 -9.78
N GLY A 431 4.31 -37.05 -9.12
CA GLY A 431 4.28 -36.56 -7.74
C GLY A 431 3.79 -35.12 -7.58
N TYR A 432 3.67 -34.35 -8.67
CA TYR A 432 3.43 -32.90 -8.61
C TYR A 432 2.22 -32.45 -9.45
N ALA A 433 1.58 -31.37 -9.00
CA ALA A 433 0.41 -30.77 -9.64
C ALA A 433 0.77 -29.63 -10.60
N HIS A 434 1.99 -29.62 -11.16
CA HIS A 434 2.50 -28.53 -12.00
C HIS A 434 1.69 -28.32 -13.29
N ARG A 435 1.30 -29.38 -13.99
CA ARG A 435 0.38 -29.29 -15.14
C ARG A 435 -0.93 -28.61 -14.77
N ARG A 436 -1.48 -28.91 -13.58
CA ARG A 436 -2.72 -28.28 -13.11
C ARG A 436 -2.50 -26.81 -12.77
N LEU A 437 -1.37 -26.47 -12.15
CA LEU A 437 -0.95 -25.07 -11.94
C LEU A 437 -0.94 -24.29 -13.25
N VAL A 438 -0.26 -24.78 -14.30
CA VAL A 438 -0.20 -24.12 -15.61
C VAL A 438 -1.60 -23.92 -16.21
N SER A 439 -2.47 -24.93 -16.12
CA SER A 439 -3.88 -24.82 -16.57
C SER A 439 -4.62 -23.69 -15.86
N ILE A 440 -4.49 -23.60 -14.53
CA ILE A 440 -5.18 -22.58 -13.73
C ILE A 440 -4.68 -21.17 -14.10
N LEU A 441 -3.36 -21.01 -14.22
CA LEU A 441 -2.77 -19.71 -14.63
C LEU A 441 -3.24 -19.30 -16.03
N LEU A 442 -3.36 -20.26 -16.96
CA LEU A 442 -3.91 -19.97 -18.29
C LEU A 442 -5.40 -19.62 -18.23
N ASP A 443 -6.20 -20.37 -17.47
CA ASP A 443 -7.63 -20.09 -17.35
C ASP A 443 -7.91 -18.68 -16.79
N GLU A 444 -7.07 -18.21 -15.87
CA GLU A 444 -7.14 -16.84 -15.34
C GLU A 444 -6.61 -15.80 -16.35
N LEU A 445 -5.35 -15.94 -16.79
CA LEU A 445 -4.65 -14.91 -17.58
C LEU A 445 -5.10 -14.85 -19.05
N THR A 446 -5.82 -15.86 -19.53
CA THR A 446 -6.39 -15.92 -20.88
C THR A 446 -7.91 -16.04 -20.89
N SER A 447 -8.58 -15.63 -19.80
CA SER A 447 -10.03 -15.51 -19.77
C SER A 447 -10.53 -14.53 -20.85
N ASP A 448 -11.79 -14.67 -21.28
CA ASP A 448 -12.36 -13.81 -22.32
C ASP A 448 -12.28 -12.33 -21.95
N GLU A 449 -12.49 -11.99 -20.69
CA GLU A 449 -12.33 -10.62 -20.19
C GLU A 449 -10.88 -10.14 -20.33
N ARG A 450 -9.90 -10.97 -19.94
CA ARG A 450 -8.48 -10.64 -20.08
C ARG A 450 -8.07 -10.45 -21.54
N LEU A 451 -8.56 -11.30 -22.45
CA LEU A 451 -8.28 -11.18 -23.88
C LEU A 451 -8.91 -9.92 -24.48
N VAL A 452 -10.14 -9.58 -24.07
CA VAL A 452 -10.80 -8.33 -24.48
C VAL A 452 -9.97 -7.12 -24.02
N MET A 453 -9.53 -7.10 -22.76
CA MET A 453 -8.72 -5.99 -22.23
C MET A 453 -7.36 -5.88 -22.93
N ALA A 454 -6.68 -7.00 -23.18
CA ALA A 454 -5.37 -7.02 -23.84
C ALA A 454 -5.41 -6.54 -25.31
N ARG A 455 -6.54 -6.78 -26.01
CA ARG A 455 -6.71 -6.49 -27.45
C ARG A 455 -7.48 -5.19 -27.72
N ALA A 456 -8.13 -4.63 -26.70
CA ALA A 456 -8.85 -3.37 -26.82
C ALA A 456 -7.89 -2.22 -27.16
N ASP A 457 -8.22 -1.49 -28.22
CA ASP A 457 -7.42 -0.36 -28.69
C ASP A 457 -7.77 0.90 -27.89
N PHE A 458 -7.21 1.01 -26.68
CA PHE A 458 -7.47 2.17 -25.83
C PHE A 458 -6.80 3.42 -26.37
N PRO A 459 -7.53 4.55 -26.54
CA PRO A 459 -6.91 5.81 -26.91
C PRO A 459 -5.93 6.23 -25.82
N ARG A 460 -4.65 6.35 -26.19
CA ARG A 460 -3.57 6.63 -25.24
C ARG A 460 -3.29 8.12 -25.22
N PRO A 461 -3.29 8.78 -24.04
CA PRO A 461 -2.73 10.12 -23.95
C PRO A 461 -1.25 10.01 -24.32
N GLN A 462 -0.84 10.74 -25.36
CA GLN A 462 0.59 10.84 -25.67
C GLN A 462 1.29 11.47 -24.46
N PRO A 463 2.35 10.85 -23.93
CA PRO A 463 3.11 11.48 -22.86
C PRO A 463 3.56 12.84 -23.35
N LEU A 464 3.32 13.88 -22.52
CA LEU A 464 3.84 15.20 -22.82
C LEU A 464 5.36 15.07 -22.96
N PRO A 465 5.97 15.70 -23.99
CA PRO A 465 7.41 15.68 -24.13
C PRO A 465 8.07 16.17 -22.84
N GLU A 466 9.15 15.51 -22.43
CA GLU A 466 9.87 15.86 -21.21
C GLU A 466 10.36 17.30 -21.27
N LEU A 467 9.73 18.16 -20.47
CA LEU A 467 10.21 19.52 -20.28
C LEU A 467 11.49 19.48 -19.43
N THR A 468 12.58 20.00 -19.98
CA THR A 468 13.81 20.24 -19.23
C THR A 468 13.53 21.10 -18.00
N GLY A 469 14.41 21.06 -16.99
CA GLY A 469 14.25 21.88 -15.78
C GLY A 469 14.07 23.38 -16.07
N SER A 470 14.72 23.86 -17.13
CA SER A 470 14.62 25.25 -17.60
C SER A 470 13.26 25.59 -18.22
N GLU A 471 12.68 24.67 -19.00
CA GLU A 471 11.36 24.84 -19.63
C GLU A 471 10.24 24.76 -18.60
N ARG A 472 10.36 23.89 -17.59
CA ARG A 472 9.42 23.85 -16.45
C ARG A 472 9.42 25.15 -15.65
N LEU A 473 10.59 25.72 -15.41
CA LEU A 473 10.71 27.01 -14.72
C LEU A 473 10.08 28.14 -15.54
N ALA A 474 10.32 28.15 -16.86
CA ALA A 474 9.73 29.13 -17.77
C ALA A 474 8.19 29.02 -17.82
N TRP A 475 7.64 27.80 -17.88
CA TRP A 475 6.19 27.56 -17.84
C TRP A 475 5.56 27.95 -16.49
N ARG A 476 6.20 27.61 -15.37
CA ARG A 476 5.75 28.03 -14.03
C ARG A 476 5.76 29.56 -13.91
N ALA A 477 6.82 30.22 -14.39
CA ALA A 477 6.91 31.68 -14.41
C ALA A 477 5.86 32.31 -15.33
N ALA A 478 5.56 31.72 -16.48
CA ALA A 478 4.54 32.19 -17.40
C ALA A 478 3.13 32.07 -16.80
N VAL A 479 2.77 30.92 -16.22
CA VAL A 479 1.43 30.67 -15.64
C VAL A 479 1.21 31.49 -14.37
N VAL A 480 2.19 31.51 -13.46
CA VAL A 480 2.12 32.32 -12.23
C VAL A 480 2.19 33.82 -12.53
N GLY A 481 2.91 34.22 -13.59
CA GLY A 481 3.02 35.60 -14.05
C GLY A 481 1.80 36.10 -14.83
N LEU A 482 1.06 35.22 -15.53
CA LEU A 482 -0.03 35.60 -16.43
C LEU A 482 -1.20 36.24 -15.68
N GLY A 483 -1.62 35.67 -14.55
CA GLY A 483 -2.73 36.18 -13.74
C GLY A 483 -2.47 37.60 -13.21
N PRO A 484 -1.35 37.83 -12.48
CA PRO A 484 -0.94 39.16 -12.03
C PRO A 484 -0.73 40.14 -13.20
N ALA A 485 -0.12 39.69 -14.31
CA ALA A 485 0.05 40.53 -15.50
C ALA A 485 -1.28 40.92 -16.14
N LEU A 486 -2.26 40.01 -16.19
CA LEU A 486 -3.61 40.28 -16.69
C LEU A 486 -4.36 41.25 -15.77
N VAL A 487 -4.23 41.10 -14.45
CA VAL A 487 -4.79 42.05 -13.47
C VAL A 487 -4.12 43.42 -13.57
N LEU A 488 -2.80 43.48 -13.73
CA LEU A 488 -2.05 44.71 -13.94
C LEU A 488 -2.43 45.39 -15.26
N LEU A 489 -2.60 44.61 -16.33
CA LEU A 489 -3.04 45.07 -17.65
C LEU A 489 -4.48 45.59 -17.58
N ILE A 490 -5.39 44.90 -16.89
CA ILE A 490 -6.76 45.37 -16.64
C ILE A 490 -6.75 46.66 -15.80
N ALA A 491 -5.86 46.78 -14.81
CA ALA A 491 -5.70 47.99 -14.00
C ALA A 491 -5.14 49.17 -14.82
N LEU A 492 -4.20 48.91 -15.73
CA LEU A 492 -3.65 49.88 -16.69
C LEU A 492 -4.69 50.32 -17.72
N LEU A 493 -5.43 49.37 -18.32
CA LEU A 493 -6.50 49.61 -19.29
C LEU A 493 -7.70 50.35 -18.68
N ARG A 494 -8.02 50.11 -17.40
CA ARG A 494 -9.04 50.85 -16.64
C ARG A 494 -8.56 52.22 -16.15
N GLY A 495 -7.30 52.58 -16.41
CA GLY A 495 -6.74 53.89 -16.05
C GLY A 495 -6.54 54.11 -14.55
N ALA A 496 -6.48 53.04 -13.74
CA ALA A 496 -6.26 53.14 -12.30
C ALA A 496 -4.86 53.72 -11.94
N LEU A 497 -3.92 53.67 -12.90
CA LEU A 497 -2.57 54.22 -12.80
C LEU A 497 -2.36 55.53 -13.58
N ARG A 498 -3.42 56.14 -14.15
CA ARG A 498 -3.28 57.47 -14.78
C ARG A 498 -3.16 58.55 -13.69
N PRO A 499 -2.04 59.28 -13.59
CA PRO A 499 -1.88 60.31 -12.59
C PRO A 499 -2.79 61.48 -12.93
N ARG A 500 -3.81 61.74 -12.10
CA ARG A 500 -4.51 63.02 -12.11
C ARG A 500 -3.80 63.96 -11.13
N GLY A 501 -2.87 64.74 -11.66
CA GLY A 501 -2.30 65.91 -10.98
C GLY A 501 -0.92 65.69 -10.35
N GLN A 502 -0.08 66.70 -10.49
CA GLN A 502 1.32 66.77 -10.07
C GLN A 502 1.48 66.49 -8.57
N SER A 503 1.88 65.27 -8.22
CA SER A 503 2.76 64.94 -7.10
C SER A 503 3.07 63.44 -7.17
N VAL A 504 3.74 63.04 -8.26
CA VAL A 504 4.02 61.63 -8.61
C VAL A 504 5.00 60.96 -7.63
N GLU A 505 5.70 61.71 -6.78
CA GLU A 505 6.79 61.15 -5.97
C GLU A 505 6.36 60.49 -4.64
N ARG A 506 5.12 60.69 -4.16
CA ARG A 506 4.70 60.17 -2.83
C ARG A 506 3.56 59.15 -2.84
N SER A 507 2.88 58.95 -3.98
CA SER A 507 1.70 58.09 -4.07
C SER A 507 1.97 56.67 -4.58
N MET A 508 3.21 56.35 -5.00
CA MET A 508 3.63 54.98 -5.29
C MET A 508 4.13 54.22 -4.05
N ARG A 509 4.36 54.89 -2.91
CA ARG A 509 4.85 54.24 -1.69
C ARG A 509 3.98 53.09 -1.14
N PRO A 510 2.64 53.14 -1.09
CA PRO A 510 1.86 52.01 -0.58
C PRO A 510 1.83 50.81 -1.55
N LEU A 511 1.89 51.05 -2.87
CA LEU A 511 1.98 49.99 -3.88
C LEU A 511 3.39 49.39 -3.95
N LEU A 512 4.44 50.19 -3.75
CA LEU A 512 5.81 49.75 -3.53
C LEU A 512 6.01 49.11 -2.15
N LEU A 513 5.15 49.38 -1.15
CA LEU A 513 5.18 48.73 0.16
C LEU A 513 4.45 47.39 0.15
N ILE A 514 3.36 47.23 -0.60
CA ILE A 514 2.70 45.92 -0.78
C ILE A 514 3.50 45.06 -1.76
N GLY A 515 3.90 45.63 -2.90
CA GLY A 515 4.85 45.00 -3.81
C GLY A 515 6.20 44.76 -3.14
N GLY A 516 6.60 45.64 -2.22
CA GLY A 516 7.78 45.50 -1.37
C GLY A 516 7.60 44.50 -0.23
N LEU A 517 6.41 44.31 0.34
CA LEU A 517 6.13 43.27 1.34
C LEU A 517 6.02 41.89 0.70
N VAL A 518 5.47 41.80 -0.51
CA VAL A 518 5.47 40.57 -1.31
C VAL A 518 6.88 40.30 -1.82
N ALA A 519 7.62 41.30 -2.29
CA ALA A 519 9.03 41.16 -2.68
C ALA A 519 9.95 40.92 -1.48
N VAL A 520 9.65 41.43 -0.29
CA VAL A 520 10.35 41.13 0.98
C VAL A 520 9.93 39.76 1.48
N GLY A 521 8.71 39.28 1.26
CA GLY A 521 8.30 37.91 1.54
C GLY A 521 8.97 36.91 0.60
N PHE A 522 9.06 37.23 -0.71
CA PHE A 522 9.83 36.48 -1.69
C PHE A 522 11.34 36.61 -1.49
N ALA A 523 11.82 37.77 -1.03
CA ALA A 523 13.23 37.97 -0.70
C ALA A 523 13.56 37.38 0.66
N LEU A 524 12.66 37.28 1.65
CA LEU A 524 12.89 36.58 2.92
C LEU A 524 12.78 35.07 2.72
N GLY A 525 11.85 34.59 1.88
CA GLY A 525 11.80 33.20 1.44
C GLY A 525 12.99 32.82 0.55
N GLY A 526 13.45 33.75 -0.29
CA GLY A 526 14.64 33.61 -1.13
C GLY A 526 15.95 33.76 -0.35
N LEU A 527 16.01 34.64 0.65
CA LEU A 527 17.12 34.82 1.59
C LEU A 527 17.17 33.67 2.57
N GLY A 528 16.04 33.11 3.00
CA GLY A 528 15.96 31.85 3.74
C GLY A 528 16.52 30.68 2.94
N ARG A 529 16.27 30.63 1.63
CA ARG A 529 16.90 29.67 0.71
C ARG A 529 18.37 29.97 0.39
N MET A 530 18.80 31.24 0.38
CA MET A 530 20.21 31.63 0.18
C MET A 530 21.06 31.50 1.46
N LEU A 531 20.45 31.57 2.64
CA LEU A 531 21.10 31.39 3.95
C LEU A 531 21.04 29.94 4.44
N GLU A 532 20.24 29.08 3.78
CA GLU A 532 20.17 27.63 4.00
C GLU A 532 21.54 26.92 3.97
N PRO A 533 22.51 27.28 3.10
CA PRO A 533 23.86 26.71 3.11
C PRO A 533 24.75 27.19 4.27
N ALA A 534 24.34 28.24 5.01
CA ALA A 534 25.14 28.90 6.04
C ALA A 534 24.78 28.45 7.48
N GLY A 535 23.87 27.48 7.64
CA GLY A 535 23.52 26.90 8.95
C GLY A 535 22.76 27.82 9.92
N VAL A 536 22.38 29.03 9.50
CA VAL A 536 21.61 29.97 10.35
C VAL A 536 20.11 29.76 10.12
N GLY A 537 19.56 28.71 10.73
CA GLY A 537 18.13 28.40 10.78
C GLY A 537 17.55 28.63 12.16
N ALA A 538 16.56 29.52 12.28
CA ALA A 538 15.69 29.53 13.46
C ALA A 538 14.66 28.40 13.27
N ASP A 539 14.69 27.40 14.15
CA ASP A 539 13.67 26.36 14.18
C ASP A 539 12.42 26.93 14.84
N PHE A 540 11.36 27.08 14.04
CA PHE A 540 10.05 27.54 14.51
C PHE A 540 9.07 26.37 14.73
N SER A 541 9.51 25.13 14.57
CA SER A 541 8.70 23.97 14.97
C SER A 541 8.58 23.94 16.49
N GLY A 542 7.39 23.62 17.00
CA GLY A 542 7.12 23.60 18.45
C GLY A 542 8.03 22.63 19.22
N ASP A 543 8.47 21.55 18.57
CA ASP A 543 9.22 20.45 19.20
C ASP A 543 10.72 20.42 18.83
N GLY A 544 11.20 21.46 18.15
CA GLY A 544 12.61 21.55 17.75
C GLY A 544 13.02 20.44 16.76
N LEU A 545 12.11 20.01 15.88
CA LEU A 545 12.30 18.88 14.96
C LEU A 545 13.44 19.08 13.94
N ASN A 546 13.90 20.32 13.77
CA ASN A 546 14.98 20.65 12.85
C ASN A 546 16.35 20.74 13.53
N ARG A 547 16.47 20.37 14.80
CA ARG A 547 17.75 20.23 15.51
C ARG A 547 17.91 18.80 16.05
N PRO A 548 19.15 18.29 16.15
CA PRO A 548 19.40 17.04 16.85
C PRO A 548 18.92 17.13 18.30
N ALA A 549 18.23 16.09 18.78
CA ALA A 549 17.85 15.96 20.17
C ALA A 549 19.08 15.88 21.07
N GLU A 550 18.95 16.40 22.29
CA GLU A 550 20.02 16.40 23.30
C GLU A 550 20.51 14.98 23.60
N VAL A 551 19.60 14.01 23.74
CA VAL A 551 19.93 12.58 23.91
C VAL A 551 20.79 12.04 22.77
N THR A 552 20.50 12.42 21.51
CA THR A 552 21.30 11.98 20.36
C THR A 552 22.72 12.56 20.41
N ILE A 553 22.85 13.81 20.86
CA ILE A 553 24.15 14.47 21.06
C ILE A 553 24.93 13.77 22.16
N GLU A 554 24.30 13.52 23.32
CA GLU A 554 24.92 12.83 24.45
C GLU A 554 25.41 11.43 24.08
N LEU A 555 24.60 10.65 23.36
CA LEU A 555 25.00 9.34 22.85
C LEU A 555 26.19 9.42 21.88
N ALA A 556 26.23 10.45 21.03
CA ALA A 556 27.33 10.67 20.11
C ALA A 556 28.63 11.03 20.84
N GLU A 557 28.57 11.92 21.83
CA GLU A 557 29.72 12.30 22.67
C GLU A 557 30.21 11.12 23.52
N GLN A 558 29.28 10.31 24.06
CA GLN A 558 29.61 9.10 24.79
C GLN A 558 30.33 8.09 23.89
N ALA A 559 29.86 7.87 22.66
CA ALA A 559 30.54 7.02 21.70
C ALA A 559 31.93 7.59 21.33
N ALA A 560 32.04 8.90 21.12
CA ALA A 560 33.29 9.58 20.79
C ALA A 560 34.35 9.51 21.89
N SER A 561 33.95 9.37 23.16
CA SER A 561 34.88 9.21 24.29
C SER A 561 35.84 8.01 24.15
N SER A 562 35.49 7.02 23.30
CA SER A 562 36.26 5.81 23.07
C SER A 562 37.30 5.91 21.94
N GLY A 563 37.71 7.13 21.54
CA GLY A 563 38.74 7.36 20.52
C GLY A 563 38.29 8.12 19.28
N GLY A 564 37.24 8.94 19.39
CA GLY A 564 36.59 9.63 18.27
C GLY A 564 35.43 8.82 17.68
N LEU A 565 34.39 9.52 17.22
CA LEU A 565 33.27 8.94 16.47
C LEU A 565 33.38 9.37 15.01
N GLU A 566 33.60 8.42 14.12
CA GLU A 566 33.60 8.66 12.68
C GLU A 566 32.23 8.28 12.10
N LEU A 567 31.61 9.24 11.41
CA LEU A 567 30.38 9.06 10.64
C LEU A 567 30.72 9.14 9.16
N GLU A 568 30.58 8.05 8.41
CA GLU A 568 30.74 8.05 6.96
C GLU A 568 29.37 7.98 6.28
N TRP A 569 28.94 9.10 5.70
CA TRP A 569 27.70 9.19 4.94
C TRP A 569 27.97 8.91 3.46
N ILE A 570 27.69 7.68 3.04
CA ILE A 570 27.89 7.18 1.69
C ILE A 570 26.58 7.33 0.93
N LEU A 571 26.47 8.40 0.14
CA LEU A 571 25.22 8.78 -0.51
C LEU A 571 25.47 9.14 -1.97
N SER A 572 24.73 8.50 -2.86
CA SER A 572 24.66 8.87 -4.28
C SER A 572 24.32 10.34 -4.49
N ARG A 573 24.75 10.92 -5.62
CA ARG A 573 24.39 12.31 -5.94
C ARG A 573 22.87 12.50 -5.92
N GLU A 574 22.42 13.65 -5.45
CA GLU A 574 20.98 13.92 -5.29
C GLU A 574 20.20 13.80 -6.62
N ALA A 575 20.84 14.11 -7.74
CA ALA A 575 20.25 13.96 -9.07
C ALA A 575 20.03 12.48 -9.47
N ASP A 576 20.84 11.58 -8.91
CA ASP A 576 20.79 10.14 -9.15
C ASP A 576 19.75 9.47 -8.24
N LEU A 577 19.44 10.05 -7.07
CA LEU A 577 18.39 9.58 -6.17
C LEU A 577 16.97 9.70 -6.76
N PRO A 578 16.04 8.78 -6.39
CA PRO A 578 14.60 8.89 -6.67
C PRO A 578 14.00 10.20 -6.15
N PRO A 579 13.05 10.84 -6.87
CA PRO A 579 12.46 12.12 -6.45
C PRO A 579 11.92 12.11 -5.02
N ARG A 580 11.25 11.02 -4.61
CA ARG A 580 10.71 10.83 -3.26
C ARG A 580 11.81 10.83 -2.19
N MET A 581 12.99 10.30 -2.51
CA MET A 581 14.13 10.26 -1.60
C MET A 581 14.90 11.58 -1.57
N ARG A 582 14.88 12.41 -2.63
CA ARG A 582 15.72 13.64 -2.69
C ARG A 582 15.48 14.60 -1.52
N ALA A 583 14.22 14.84 -1.18
CA ALA A 583 13.89 15.71 -0.05
C ALA A 583 14.32 15.11 1.29
N ALA A 584 14.04 13.81 1.48
CA ALA A 584 14.36 13.09 2.70
C ALA A 584 15.88 12.94 2.89
N ALA A 585 16.64 12.60 1.85
CA ALA A 585 18.09 12.49 1.86
C ALA A 585 18.78 13.83 2.12
N ARG A 586 18.27 14.94 1.58
CA ARG A 586 18.75 16.29 1.94
C ARG A 586 18.50 16.59 3.42
N SER A 587 17.30 16.26 3.92
CA SER A 587 16.96 16.43 5.33
C SER A 587 17.90 15.62 6.24
N ALA A 588 18.11 14.34 5.92
CA ALA A 588 19.02 13.47 6.66
C ALA A 588 20.47 13.96 6.62
N THR A 589 20.98 14.37 5.45
CA THR A 589 22.33 14.93 5.31
C THR A 589 22.51 16.17 6.18
N ARG A 590 21.50 17.04 6.24
CA ARG A 590 21.50 18.22 7.11
C ARG A 590 21.52 17.82 8.59
N ARG A 591 20.63 16.91 9.01
CA ARG A 591 20.57 16.42 10.39
C ARG A 591 21.89 15.80 10.86
N LEU A 592 22.56 15.03 9.99
CA LEU A 592 23.88 14.45 10.29
C LEU A 592 24.95 15.53 10.44
N ALA A 593 24.95 16.55 9.57
CA ALA A 593 25.87 17.68 9.69
C ALA A 593 25.62 18.51 10.96
N ASP A 594 24.35 18.73 11.32
CA ASP A 594 23.97 19.43 12.55
C ASP A 594 24.39 18.63 13.79
N LEU A 595 24.27 17.30 13.78
CA LEU A 595 24.76 16.41 14.84
C LEU A 595 26.28 16.53 15.00
N ALA A 596 27.04 16.40 13.92
CA ALA A 596 28.51 16.52 13.95
C ALA A 596 28.98 17.92 14.35
N GLY A 597 28.22 18.96 14.02
CA GLY A 597 28.50 20.34 14.45
C GLY A 597 28.15 20.62 15.91
N SER A 598 27.27 19.83 16.52
CA SER A 598 26.79 20.03 17.90
C SER A 598 27.48 19.14 18.92
N ALA A 599 27.90 17.93 18.54
CA ALA A 599 28.53 16.95 19.42
C ALA A 599 30.07 17.02 19.35
N GLN A 600 30.74 16.98 20.51
CA GLN A 600 32.20 16.98 20.57
C GLN A 600 32.80 15.62 20.16
N GLY A 601 33.88 15.66 19.37
CA GLY A 601 34.63 14.45 18.97
C GLY A 601 33.96 13.63 17.86
N VAL A 602 32.99 14.21 17.15
CA VAL A 602 32.30 13.58 16.02
C VAL A 602 32.82 14.15 14.70
N GLU A 603 33.28 13.27 13.81
CA GLU A 603 33.73 13.63 12.46
C GLU A 603 32.75 13.06 11.44
N LEU A 604 32.19 13.93 10.58
CA LEU A 604 31.33 13.53 9.47
C LEU A 604 32.09 13.62 8.15
N THR A 605 32.31 12.47 7.52
CA THR A 605 32.82 12.37 6.15
C THR A 605 31.67 12.03 5.21
N ARG A 606 31.64 12.68 4.04
CA ARG A 606 30.68 12.37 2.98
C ARG A 606 31.40 11.73 1.81
N THR A 607 30.94 10.54 1.43
CA THR A 607 31.46 9.78 0.30
C THR A 607 30.40 9.74 -0.79
N VAL A 608 30.77 10.10 -2.02
CA VAL A 608 29.90 10.05 -3.20
C VAL A 608 30.40 8.93 -4.11
N PRO A 609 29.76 7.75 -4.12
CA PRO A 609 30.30 6.57 -4.80
C PRO A 609 30.49 6.75 -6.31
N GLU A 610 29.70 7.60 -6.97
CA GLU A 610 29.85 7.88 -8.39
C GLU A 610 31.11 8.68 -8.74
N GLU A 611 31.81 9.24 -7.74
CA GLU A 611 33.05 9.99 -7.89
C GLU A 611 34.29 9.15 -7.51
N LEU A 612 34.08 7.91 -7.04
CA LEU A 612 35.16 7.02 -6.63
C LEU A 612 35.75 6.23 -7.81
N GLU A 613 37.06 5.98 -7.73
CA GLU A 613 37.75 5.03 -8.62
C GLU A 613 37.33 3.58 -8.32
N ALA A 614 37.51 2.67 -9.29
CA ALA A 614 37.05 1.28 -9.19
C ALA A 614 37.58 0.53 -7.95
N ASP A 615 38.83 0.75 -7.56
CA ASP A 615 39.43 0.12 -6.37
C ASP A 615 38.76 0.61 -5.07
N ALA A 616 38.39 1.90 -5.00
CA ALA A 616 37.70 2.48 -3.84
C ALA A 616 36.24 2.01 -3.75
N LEU A 617 35.57 1.82 -4.89
CA LEU A 617 34.27 1.16 -4.98
C LEU A 617 34.35 -0.31 -4.53
N GLY A 618 35.41 -1.03 -4.91
CA GLY A 618 35.70 -2.38 -4.43
C GLY A 618 35.84 -2.42 -2.90
N GLY A 619 36.54 -1.44 -2.32
CA GLY A 619 36.67 -1.31 -0.86
C GLY A 619 35.33 -1.09 -0.12
N LEU A 620 34.34 -0.43 -0.74
CA LEU A 620 32.98 -0.34 -0.18
C LEU A 620 32.30 -1.72 -0.18
N ALA A 621 32.42 -2.48 -1.28
CA ALA A 621 31.85 -3.81 -1.38
C ALA A 621 32.48 -4.80 -0.37
N GLU A 622 33.81 -4.75 -0.17
CA GLU A 622 34.50 -5.54 0.86
C GLU A 622 34.05 -5.21 2.28
N ARG A 623 33.59 -3.97 2.51
CA ARG A 623 32.98 -3.54 3.77
C ARG A 623 31.50 -3.93 3.89
N GLY A 624 30.93 -4.62 2.90
CA GLY A 624 29.52 -5.00 2.84
C GLY A 624 28.58 -3.86 2.47
N ILE A 625 29.08 -2.80 1.82
CA ILE A 625 28.28 -1.66 1.37
C ILE A 625 28.00 -1.82 -0.13
N ALA A 626 26.79 -2.23 -0.46
CA ALA A 626 26.32 -2.43 -1.81
C ALA A 626 25.27 -1.38 -2.21
N PRO A 627 25.10 -1.08 -3.51
CA PRO A 627 24.05 -0.20 -3.98
C PRO A 627 22.68 -0.89 -3.93
N PHE A 628 21.65 -0.14 -3.54
CA PHE A 628 20.26 -0.54 -3.63
C PHE A 628 19.73 -0.28 -5.04
N ARG A 629 19.08 -1.27 -5.65
CA ARG A 629 18.40 -1.08 -6.93
C ARG A 629 16.96 -0.65 -6.70
N THR A 630 16.61 0.52 -7.22
CA THR A 630 15.27 1.08 -7.08
C THR A 630 14.74 1.54 -8.42
N ARG A 631 13.45 1.34 -8.63
CA ARG A 631 12.75 1.75 -9.85
C ARG A 631 12.03 3.07 -9.60
N THR A 632 12.29 4.06 -10.46
CA THR A 632 11.75 5.41 -10.33
C THR A 632 10.97 5.80 -11.58
N THR A 633 9.79 6.38 -11.42
CA THR A 633 9.03 6.93 -12.54
C THR A 633 9.22 8.45 -12.55
N ASP A 634 10.16 8.92 -13.36
CA ASP A 634 10.45 10.35 -13.54
C ASP A 634 9.84 10.82 -14.87
N GLY A 635 8.92 11.78 -14.82
CA GLY A 635 8.37 12.40 -16.04
C GLY A 635 7.57 11.47 -16.95
N GLY A 636 7.12 10.32 -16.45
CA GLY A 636 6.43 9.28 -17.23
C GLY A 636 7.37 8.25 -17.86
N ALA A 637 8.69 8.40 -17.71
CA ALA A 637 9.67 7.38 -18.02
C ALA A 637 10.07 6.64 -16.74
N THR A 638 10.06 5.32 -16.79
CA THR A 638 10.55 4.51 -15.68
C THR A 638 12.04 4.25 -15.87
N THR A 639 12.84 4.43 -14.82
CA THR A 639 14.28 4.17 -14.82
C THR A 639 14.66 3.37 -13.58
N VAL A 640 15.34 2.24 -13.79
CA VAL A 640 15.99 1.49 -12.72
C VAL A 640 17.34 2.14 -12.43
N ARG A 641 17.57 2.49 -11.17
CA ARG A 641 18.79 3.14 -10.71
C ARG A 641 19.40 2.32 -9.58
N SER A 642 20.71 2.13 -9.64
CA SER A 642 21.50 1.64 -8.52
C SER A 642 21.96 2.86 -7.72
N ILE A 643 21.58 2.93 -6.44
CA ILE A 643 21.91 4.06 -5.57
C ILE A 643 22.58 3.55 -4.30
N PHE A 644 23.54 4.32 -3.80
CA PHE A 644 24.09 4.13 -2.47
C PHE A 644 23.42 5.09 -1.50
N ALA A 645 23.00 4.58 -0.35
CA ALA A 645 22.43 5.37 0.73
C ALA A 645 22.66 4.64 2.05
N THR A 646 23.89 4.75 2.56
CA THR A 646 24.32 4.03 3.77
C THR A 646 25.08 4.97 4.69
N LEU A 647 24.71 4.96 5.98
CA LEU A 647 25.50 5.60 7.03
C LEU A 647 26.30 4.53 7.77
N GLU A 648 27.60 4.70 7.87
CA GLU A 648 28.44 3.88 8.73
C GLU A 648 28.94 4.70 9.92
N LEU A 649 28.84 4.14 11.12
CA LEU A 649 29.28 4.73 12.38
C LEU A 649 30.40 3.88 12.96
N ARG A 650 31.54 4.49 13.27
CA ARG A 650 32.72 3.80 13.83
C ARG A 650 33.17 4.47 15.12
N ALA A 651 33.31 3.68 16.18
CA ALA A 651 33.90 4.13 17.44
C ALA A 651 34.51 2.94 18.18
N GLY A 652 35.70 3.11 18.78
CA GLY A 652 36.32 2.09 19.63
C GLY A 652 36.50 0.71 18.98
N GLY A 653 36.69 0.65 17.65
CA GLY A 653 36.82 -0.59 16.88
C GLY A 653 35.50 -1.32 16.56
N ARG A 654 34.36 -0.79 17.01
CA ARG A 654 33.01 -1.27 16.63
C ARG A 654 32.50 -0.49 15.42
N VAL A 655 31.64 -1.14 14.64
CA VAL A 655 31.02 -0.56 13.45
C VAL A 655 29.52 -0.85 13.46
N GLU A 656 28.71 0.18 13.28
CA GLU A 656 27.27 0.05 13.05
C GLU A 656 26.93 0.65 11.69
N ARG A 657 26.02 0.00 10.95
CA ARG A 657 25.61 0.42 9.59
C ARG A 657 24.11 0.61 9.52
N LEU A 658 23.69 1.69 8.90
CA LEU A 658 22.29 2.00 8.64
C LEU A 658 22.09 2.13 7.13
N ALA A 659 21.29 1.22 6.58
CA ALA A 659 20.86 1.25 5.18
C ALA A 659 19.63 2.15 4.99
N PHE A 660 19.58 2.89 3.89
CA PHE A 660 18.44 3.73 3.52
C PHE A 660 17.91 3.38 2.11
N PRO A 661 17.34 2.19 1.92
CA PRO A 661 16.98 1.67 0.59
C PRO A 661 15.80 2.40 -0.06
N ASP A 662 14.96 3.07 0.74
CA ASP A 662 13.69 3.65 0.31
C ASP A 662 13.33 4.92 1.10
N ALA A 663 12.24 5.62 0.74
CA ALA A 663 11.92 6.91 1.35
C ALA A 663 11.50 6.76 2.83
N LEU A 664 10.78 5.68 3.15
CA LEU A 664 10.36 5.34 4.52
C LEU A 664 11.55 5.19 5.47
N SER A 665 12.66 4.62 5.00
CA SER A 665 13.87 4.48 5.82
C SER A 665 14.47 5.82 6.29
N PHE A 666 14.17 6.94 5.62
CA PHE A 666 14.62 8.27 6.01
C PHE A 666 13.71 8.94 7.05
N GLU A 667 12.44 8.55 7.15
CA GLU A 667 11.47 9.19 8.07
C GLU A 667 12.00 9.19 9.51
N ASP A 668 12.62 8.09 9.91
CA ASP A 668 13.11 7.85 11.29
C ASP A 668 14.62 8.06 11.45
N THR A 669 15.25 8.88 10.60
CA THR A 669 16.72 9.03 10.60
C THR A 669 17.28 9.37 11.98
N GLU A 670 16.65 10.29 12.72
CA GLU A 670 17.13 10.69 14.05
C GLU A 670 17.07 9.53 15.06
N PHE A 671 15.94 8.83 15.14
CA PHE A 671 15.80 7.65 15.99
C PHE A 671 16.78 6.55 15.60
N ARG A 672 16.90 6.22 14.30
CA ARG A 672 17.78 5.16 13.81
C ARG A 672 19.24 5.45 14.11
N VAL A 673 19.68 6.70 13.97
CA VAL A 673 21.03 7.15 14.32
C VAL A 673 21.27 7.03 15.82
N ALA A 674 20.35 7.54 16.66
CA ALA A 674 20.48 7.44 18.10
C ALA A 674 20.51 5.98 18.59
N PHE A 675 19.65 5.13 18.03
CA PHE A 675 19.63 3.71 18.36
C PHE A 675 20.93 3.02 17.91
N ALA A 676 21.48 3.35 16.74
CA ALA A 676 22.78 2.85 16.31
C ALA A 676 23.92 3.30 17.23
N LEU A 677 23.92 4.56 17.68
CA LEU A 677 24.90 5.07 18.65
C LEU A 677 24.79 4.35 20.00
N TRP A 678 23.56 4.11 20.46
CA TRP A 678 23.31 3.34 21.68
C TRP A 678 23.84 1.91 21.55
N ARG A 679 23.61 1.22 20.42
CA ARG A 679 24.20 -0.11 20.15
C ARG A 679 25.72 -0.07 20.06
N LEU A 680 26.27 0.96 19.43
CA LEU A 680 27.72 1.14 19.30
C LEU A 680 28.38 1.29 20.68
N GLY A 681 27.79 2.11 21.56
CA GLY A 681 28.27 2.36 22.91
C GLY A 681 28.10 1.16 23.86
N THR A 682 26.92 0.55 23.89
CA THR A 682 26.60 -0.56 24.81
C THR A 682 27.10 -1.91 24.32
N GLY A 683 27.13 -2.12 23.00
CA GLY A 683 27.34 -3.43 22.37
C GLY A 683 26.11 -4.33 22.44
N GLU A 684 24.98 -3.83 22.94
CA GLU A 684 23.75 -4.59 23.06
C GLU A 684 22.97 -4.61 21.74
N ARG A 685 22.39 -5.76 21.41
CA ARG A 685 21.45 -5.94 20.29
C ARG A 685 20.19 -6.60 20.83
N PRO A 686 19.19 -5.81 21.25
CA PRO A 686 18.01 -6.38 21.86
C PRO A 686 17.19 -7.12 20.81
N VAL A 687 16.83 -8.36 21.13
CA VAL A 687 16.05 -9.22 20.24
C VAL A 687 14.56 -8.98 20.46
N VAL A 688 13.84 -8.82 19.36
CA VAL A 688 12.37 -8.75 19.32
C VAL A 688 11.85 -10.07 18.77
N ALA A 689 11.25 -10.87 19.65
CA ALA A 689 10.62 -12.13 19.28
C ALA A 689 9.25 -11.86 18.65
N LEU A 690 9.08 -12.13 17.36
CA LEU A 690 7.84 -11.89 16.63
C LEU A 690 7.10 -13.19 16.31
N ALA A 691 5.99 -13.40 17.02
CA ALA A 691 5.02 -14.45 16.78
C ALA A 691 3.83 -13.89 15.99
N SER A 692 3.34 -14.63 15.01
CA SER A 692 2.16 -14.24 14.24
C SER A 692 1.41 -15.48 13.78
N ASP A 693 0.13 -15.58 14.07
CA ASP A 693 -0.66 -16.69 13.57
C ASP A 693 -1.26 -16.38 12.20
N LEU A 694 -1.08 -17.34 11.30
CA LEU A 694 -1.55 -17.20 9.93
C LEU A 694 -3.08 -17.23 9.85
N PRO A 695 -3.69 -16.45 8.94
CA PRO A 695 -5.12 -16.54 8.68
C PRO A 695 -5.51 -17.96 8.26
N ARG A 696 -6.47 -18.57 8.96
CA ARG A 696 -7.00 -19.89 8.63
C ARG A 696 -8.49 -19.80 8.39
N LEU A 697 -8.98 -20.64 7.49
CA LEU A 697 -10.41 -20.86 7.35
C LEU A 697 -10.97 -21.49 8.62
N SER A 698 -12.17 -21.07 9.02
CA SER A 698 -12.92 -21.76 10.06
C SER A 698 -13.17 -23.23 9.66
N PRO A 699 -13.39 -24.15 10.62
CA PRO A 699 -13.73 -25.53 10.29
C PRO A 699 -14.95 -25.65 9.37
N ALA A 700 -15.93 -24.75 9.50
CA ALA A 700 -17.12 -24.72 8.66
C ALA A 700 -16.81 -24.30 7.22
N GLU A 701 -16.02 -23.23 7.02
CA GLU A 701 -15.56 -22.80 5.69
C GLU A 701 -14.68 -23.88 5.05
N ALA A 702 -13.70 -24.40 5.78
CA ALA A 702 -12.83 -25.46 5.29
C ALA A 702 -13.63 -26.71 4.88
N HIS A 703 -14.67 -27.06 5.63
CA HIS A 703 -15.55 -28.17 5.28
C HIS A 703 -16.36 -27.89 4.00
N THR A 704 -17.08 -26.77 4.00
CA THR A 704 -18.06 -26.44 2.95
C THR A 704 -17.41 -26.04 1.63
N GLU A 705 -16.31 -25.29 1.68
CA GLU A 705 -15.63 -24.73 0.50
C GLU A 705 -14.62 -25.70 -0.11
N TYR A 706 -13.97 -26.53 0.71
CA TYR A 706 -12.87 -27.38 0.26
C TYR A 706 -13.19 -28.86 0.38
N GLN A 707 -13.50 -29.35 1.59
CA GLN A 707 -13.61 -30.79 1.82
C GLN A 707 -14.79 -31.42 1.06
N LEU A 708 -15.95 -30.75 0.98
CA LEU A 708 -17.08 -31.21 0.16
C LEU A 708 -16.74 -31.27 -1.33
N ARG A 709 -15.74 -30.50 -1.78
CA ARG A 709 -15.22 -30.49 -3.15
C ARG A 709 -13.99 -31.38 -3.34
N GLN A 710 -13.62 -32.15 -2.31
CA GLN A 710 -12.40 -32.98 -2.30
C GLN A 710 -11.11 -32.16 -2.51
N LEU A 711 -11.12 -30.91 -2.06
CA LEU A 711 -9.96 -30.01 -2.07
C LEU A 711 -9.34 -29.91 -0.67
N PHE A 712 -8.06 -29.56 -0.61
CA PHE A 712 -7.38 -29.22 0.64
C PHE A 712 -7.52 -27.73 0.96
N ALA A 713 -7.97 -27.43 2.17
CA ALA A 713 -8.07 -26.05 2.65
C ALA A 713 -6.68 -25.40 2.82
N PRO A 714 -6.50 -24.14 2.40
CA PRO A 714 -5.28 -23.37 2.65
C PRO A 714 -5.05 -23.17 4.16
N SER A 715 -3.78 -23.18 4.55
CA SER A 715 -3.32 -22.98 5.94
C SER A 715 -2.85 -21.55 6.23
N GLY A 716 -3.10 -20.62 5.31
CA GLY A 716 -2.73 -19.20 5.42
C GLY A 716 -1.32 -18.88 4.93
N THR A 717 -1.09 -17.59 4.73
CA THR A 717 0.17 -16.96 4.30
C THR A 717 0.60 -15.91 5.33
N ASP A 718 1.87 -15.49 5.31
CA ASP A 718 2.33 -14.41 6.18
C ASP A 718 1.74 -13.07 5.71
N VAL A 719 0.81 -12.55 6.52
CA VAL A 719 0.12 -11.27 6.29
C VAL A 719 0.73 -10.12 7.11
N TYR A 720 1.82 -10.35 7.83
CA TYR A 720 2.48 -9.37 8.71
C TYR A 720 3.94 -9.11 8.33
N SER A 721 4.38 -9.55 7.14
CA SER A 721 5.75 -9.36 6.66
C SER A 721 6.16 -7.88 6.59
N LEU A 722 5.24 -6.96 6.23
CA LEU A 722 5.53 -5.52 6.26
C LEU A 722 5.70 -4.97 7.69
N ALA A 723 4.96 -5.51 8.66
CA ALA A 723 5.08 -5.11 10.07
C ALA A 723 6.44 -5.54 10.64
N ARG A 724 6.88 -6.76 10.31
CA ARG A 724 8.24 -7.24 10.59
C ARG A 724 9.29 -6.34 9.94
N GLY A 725 9.14 -6.06 8.64
CA GLY A 725 10.05 -5.20 7.90
C GLY A 725 10.11 -3.75 8.41
N ALA A 726 9.04 -3.23 9.03
CA ALA A 726 9.07 -1.92 9.69
C ALA A 726 9.98 -1.92 10.93
N LEU A 727 9.93 -2.97 11.75
CA LEU A 727 10.80 -3.14 12.92
C LEU A 727 12.26 -3.36 12.53
N GLU A 728 12.52 -4.20 11.53
CA GLU A 728 13.88 -4.42 11.00
C GLU A 728 14.47 -3.13 10.40
N ARG A 729 13.67 -2.36 9.65
CA ARG A 729 14.07 -1.06 9.10
C ARG A 729 14.42 -0.06 10.20
N ALA A 730 13.67 -0.06 11.31
CA ALA A 730 13.94 0.74 12.49
C ALA A 730 15.25 0.32 13.22
N GLY A 731 15.79 -0.87 12.92
CA GLY A 731 17.09 -1.36 13.38
C GLY A 731 17.03 -2.40 14.51
N PHE A 732 15.85 -2.98 14.79
CA PHE A 732 15.69 -4.08 15.74
C PHE A 732 16.17 -5.41 15.13
N ASP A 733 16.75 -6.30 15.94
CA ASP A 733 16.98 -7.70 15.53
C ASP A 733 15.70 -8.48 15.79
N VAL A 734 14.95 -8.77 14.71
CA VAL A 734 13.64 -9.41 14.80
C VAL A 734 13.77 -10.88 14.47
N GLU A 735 13.41 -11.75 15.42
CA GLU A 735 13.43 -13.19 15.23
C GLU A 735 12.02 -13.76 15.19
N HIS A 736 11.73 -14.61 14.21
CA HIS A 736 10.43 -15.26 14.14
C HIS A 736 10.31 -16.36 15.19
N VAL A 737 9.18 -16.38 15.88
CA VAL A 737 8.82 -17.43 16.82
C VAL A 737 7.62 -18.18 16.30
N ASP A 738 7.78 -19.49 16.16
CA ASP A 738 6.71 -20.40 15.76
C ASP A 738 5.62 -20.48 16.83
N ASN A 739 4.38 -20.78 16.40
CA ASN A 739 3.28 -21.00 17.35
C ASN A 739 3.32 -22.35 18.05
N LYS A 740 4.25 -23.23 17.67
CA LYS A 740 4.44 -24.57 18.23
C LYS A 740 5.94 -24.82 18.44
N PRO A 741 6.29 -25.66 19.43
CA PRO A 741 7.67 -26.08 19.61
C PRO A 741 8.19 -26.85 18.40
N ALA A 742 9.51 -26.80 18.21
CA ALA A 742 10.18 -27.60 17.19
C ALA A 742 9.93 -29.10 17.44
N PRO A 743 9.73 -29.92 16.38
CA PRO A 743 9.41 -31.35 16.53
C PRO A 743 10.46 -32.16 17.31
N GLU A 744 11.73 -31.75 17.25
CA GLU A 744 12.88 -32.42 17.86
C GLU A 744 13.38 -31.66 19.12
N GLY A 745 12.65 -30.62 19.53
CA GLY A 745 12.98 -29.75 20.66
C GLY A 745 12.21 -30.08 21.94
N PRO A 746 12.32 -29.23 22.98
CA PRO A 746 11.48 -29.35 24.16
C PRO A 746 10.00 -29.22 23.80
N SER A 747 9.11 -29.84 24.56
CA SER A 747 7.65 -29.74 24.34
C SER A 747 7.05 -28.37 24.67
N HIS A 748 7.90 -27.41 25.08
CA HIS A 748 7.55 -26.03 25.30
C HIS A 748 8.23 -25.10 24.30
N LEU A 749 7.53 -24.03 23.97
CA LEU A 749 8.09 -22.96 23.14
C LEU A 749 9.19 -22.24 23.91
N THR A 750 10.38 -22.15 23.30
CA THR A 750 11.52 -21.41 23.84
C THR A 750 11.65 -20.12 23.06
N LEU A 751 11.67 -18.98 23.75
CA LEU A 751 11.94 -17.69 23.11
C LEU A 751 13.44 -17.58 22.75
N PRO A 752 13.79 -16.87 21.68
CA PRO A 752 15.17 -16.58 21.34
C PRO A 752 15.99 -16.02 22.50
N GLU A 753 17.27 -16.37 22.57
CA GLU A 753 18.15 -15.85 23.61
C GLU A 753 18.25 -14.32 23.50
N GLY A 754 18.20 -13.62 24.64
CA GLY A 754 18.26 -12.15 24.66
C GLY A 754 16.97 -11.44 24.24
N THR A 755 15.85 -12.16 24.09
CA THR A 755 14.53 -11.56 23.85
C THR A 755 14.20 -10.53 24.93
N ARG A 756 14.01 -9.26 24.53
CA ARG A 756 13.51 -8.19 25.42
C ARG A 756 12.01 -8.00 25.28
N THR A 757 11.52 -8.08 24.05
CA THR A 757 10.12 -7.82 23.74
C THR A 757 9.55 -8.95 22.89
N VAL A 758 8.37 -9.44 23.28
CA VAL A 758 7.57 -10.36 22.47
C VAL A 758 6.49 -9.57 21.74
N VAL A 759 6.48 -9.63 20.42
CA VAL A 759 5.42 -9.07 19.57
C VAL A 759 4.56 -10.23 19.09
N TRP A 760 3.29 -10.25 19.45
CA TRP A 760 2.34 -11.27 19.03
C TRP A 760 1.18 -10.68 18.25
N LEU A 761 1.17 -10.91 16.94
CA LEU A 761 0.18 -10.39 16.02
C LEU A 761 -0.87 -11.46 15.69
N GLN A 762 -2.10 -11.21 16.13
CA GLN A 762 -3.25 -12.09 16.08
C GLN A 762 -3.01 -13.48 16.67
N PRO A 763 -3.18 -13.66 17.99
CA PRO A 763 -3.35 -14.98 18.57
C PRO A 763 -4.47 -15.76 17.85
N ARG A 764 -4.23 -17.03 17.53
CA ARG A 764 -5.26 -17.96 17.03
C ARG A 764 -5.10 -19.34 17.65
N ARG A 765 -6.22 -20.04 17.86
CA ARG A 765 -6.23 -21.43 18.34
C ARG A 765 -5.26 -22.33 17.55
N ASP A 766 -4.32 -23.03 18.18
CA ASP A 766 -4.09 -23.21 19.62
C ASP A 766 -3.04 -22.25 20.18
N VAL A 767 -3.46 -21.33 21.06
CA VAL A 767 -2.63 -20.24 21.62
C VAL A 767 -1.76 -20.66 22.81
N ARG A 768 -2.00 -21.83 23.40
CA ARG A 768 -1.44 -22.23 24.70
C ARG A 768 0.10 -22.26 24.71
N TYR A 769 0.74 -22.52 23.57
CA TYR A 769 2.20 -22.51 23.48
C TYR A 769 2.80 -21.13 23.64
N VAL A 770 2.38 -20.18 22.81
CA VAL A 770 2.85 -18.81 22.87
C VAL A 770 2.39 -18.13 24.16
N LEU A 771 1.17 -18.40 24.62
CA LEU A 771 0.61 -17.79 25.84
C LEU A 771 1.39 -18.17 27.10
N GLU A 772 1.82 -19.43 27.25
CA GLU A 772 2.65 -19.84 28.40
C GLU A 772 4.06 -19.21 28.33
N ALA A 773 4.66 -19.13 27.13
CA ALA A 773 5.95 -18.45 26.95
C ALA A 773 5.84 -16.95 27.27
N LEU A 774 4.75 -16.30 26.83
CA LEU A 774 4.44 -14.91 27.12
C LEU A 774 4.23 -14.67 28.62
N ALA A 775 3.47 -15.54 29.30
CA ALA A 775 3.22 -15.40 30.73
C ALA A 775 4.52 -15.51 31.54
N ASN A 776 5.39 -16.48 31.21
CA ASN A 776 6.71 -16.58 31.81
C ASN A 776 7.58 -15.36 31.52
N HIS A 777 7.57 -14.87 30.28
CA HIS A 777 8.34 -13.67 29.88
C HIS A 777 7.90 -12.42 30.67
N LEU A 778 6.58 -12.15 30.74
CA LEU A 778 6.03 -11.03 31.50
C LEU A 778 6.26 -11.18 33.01
N HIS A 779 6.10 -12.38 33.56
CA HIS A 779 6.39 -12.66 34.97
C HIS A 779 7.87 -12.41 35.31
N GLY A 780 8.78 -12.74 34.39
CA GLY A 780 10.22 -12.48 34.51
C GLY A 780 10.63 -11.01 34.39
N GLY A 781 9.69 -10.10 34.10
CA GLY A 781 9.96 -8.68 33.86
C GLY A 781 10.25 -8.32 32.40
N GLY A 782 9.99 -9.25 31.47
CA GLY A 782 10.00 -8.99 30.04
C GLY A 782 8.84 -8.10 29.60
N SER A 783 8.94 -7.58 28.37
CA SER A 783 7.91 -6.74 27.78
C SER A 783 7.20 -7.44 26.62
N ALA A 784 5.96 -7.05 26.31
CA ALA A 784 5.23 -7.59 25.17
C ALA A 784 4.26 -6.59 24.53
N LEU A 785 4.04 -6.76 23.22
CA LEU A 785 2.95 -6.15 22.47
C LEU A 785 2.09 -7.28 21.91
N VAL A 786 0.81 -7.31 22.27
CA VAL A 786 -0.17 -8.30 21.80
C VAL A 786 -1.27 -7.56 21.06
N ALA A 787 -1.49 -7.89 19.79
CA ALA A 787 -2.60 -7.38 19.02
C ALA A 787 -3.55 -8.52 18.69
N ALA A 788 -4.79 -8.47 19.18
CA ALA A 788 -5.76 -9.55 19.06
C ALA A 788 -7.11 -9.02 18.58
N GLN A 789 -7.75 -9.76 17.70
CA GLN A 789 -9.12 -9.46 17.26
C GLN A 789 -10.03 -10.70 17.29
N HIS A 790 -11.31 -10.55 17.64
CA HIS A 790 -12.29 -11.64 17.60
C HIS A 790 -12.98 -11.81 16.27
N PHE A 791 -13.23 -10.71 15.56
CA PHE A 791 -14.00 -10.73 14.32
C PHE A 791 -13.25 -10.05 13.18
N ARG A 792 -13.40 -10.62 11.98
CA ARG A 792 -13.12 -9.96 10.71
C ARG A 792 -14.43 -9.91 9.93
N ILE A 793 -14.88 -8.73 9.52
CA ILE A 793 -16.18 -8.62 8.85
C ILE A 793 -16.01 -8.82 7.35
N ILE A 794 -16.72 -9.79 6.78
CA ILE A 794 -16.71 -10.11 5.36
C ILE A 794 -18.06 -9.68 4.74
N PRO A 795 -18.05 -8.76 3.77
CA PRO A 795 -19.25 -8.45 3.00
C PRO A 795 -19.58 -9.61 2.06
N GLN A 796 -20.84 -10.03 2.03
CA GLN A 796 -21.33 -11.17 1.24
C GLN A 796 -22.60 -10.80 0.47
N ARG A 797 -22.72 -11.33 -0.75
CA ARG A 797 -23.92 -11.21 -1.59
C ARG A 797 -24.43 -12.59 -1.95
N TYR A 798 -25.69 -12.86 -1.63
CA TYR A 798 -26.33 -14.16 -1.84
C TYR A 798 -27.28 -14.14 -3.04
N ARG A 799 -27.11 -15.10 -3.96
CA ARG A 799 -28.08 -15.38 -5.02
C ARG A 799 -29.34 -16.01 -4.41
N GLY A 800 -30.50 -15.40 -4.65
CA GLY A 800 -31.80 -15.84 -4.09
C GLY A 800 -32.39 -14.92 -3.01
N ARG A 801 -31.59 -13.98 -2.49
CA ARG A 801 -32.05 -12.82 -1.70
C ARG A 801 -31.87 -11.50 -2.45
N GLU A 802 -32.15 -11.51 -3.76
CA GLU A 802 -32.00 -10.31 -4.63
C GLU A 802 -30.59 -9.65 -4.59
N PHE A 803 -29.53 -10.41 -4.26
CA PHE A 803 -28.17 -9.90 -4.01
C PHE A 803 -28.06 -8.91 -2.83
N GLU A 804 -28.97 -9.01 -1.85
CA GLU A 804 -28.86 -8.27 -0.61
C GLU A 804 -27.47 -8.45 0.00
N LEU A 805 -26.84 -7.32 0.28
CA LEU A 805 -25.52 -7.24 0.86
C LEU A 805 -25.63 -7.51 2.35
N ALA A 806 -24.99 -8.59 2.80
CA ALA A 806 -24.92 -8.96 4.19
C ALA A 806 -23.48 -8.81 4.69
N TYR A 807 -23.31 -8.62 5.99
CA TYR A 807 -21.99 -8.47 6.60
C TYR A 807 -21.82 -9.56 7.63
N TRP A 808 -20.94 -10.52 7.36
CA TRP A 808 -20.73 -11.65 8.23
C TRP A 808 -19.47 -11.45 9.09
N PRO A 809 -19.60 -11.36 10.43
CA PRO A 809 -18.46 -11.40 11.33
C PRO A 809 -17.83 -12.81 11.32
N GLN A 810 -16.68 -12.94 10.65
CA GLN A 810 -15.89 -14.17 10.64
C GLN A 810 -15.08 -14.27 11.95
N PRO A 811 -15.33 -15.28 12.81
CA PRO A 811 -14.57 -15.46 14.04
C PRO A 811 -13.09 -15.74 13.76
N GLN A 812 -12.21 -15.11 14.53
CA GLN A 812 -10.76 -15.26 14.43
C GLN A 812 -10.15 -16.14 15.55
N SER A 813 -10.95 -16.48 16.57
CA SER A 813 -10.61 -17.37 17.70
C SER A 813 -9.31 -16.99 18.41
N ALA A 814 -9.26 -15.77 18.95
CA ALA A 814 -8.10 -15.28 19.69
C ALA A 814 -7.86 -16.04 21.01
N ASP A 815 -8.93 -16.48 21.69
CA ASP A 815 -8.94 -17.30 22.91
C ASP A 815 -8.13 -16.80 24.12
N ILE A 816 -7.37 -15.71 24.01
CA ILE A 816 -6.59 -15.14 25.12
C ILE A 816 -7.48 -14.69 26.28
N ASP A 817 -8.71 -14.28 25.95
CA ASP A 817 -9.79 -13.83 26.82
C ASP A 817 -10.52 -14.98 27.54
N GLU A 818 -10.35 -16.23 27.11
CA GLU A 818 -10.87 -17.41 27.82
C GLU A 818 -9.87 -18.03 28.78
N LEU A 819 -8.59 -17.68 28.66
CA LEU A 819 -7.49 -18.36 29.33
C LEU A 819 -6.91 -17.48 30.46
N TRP A 820 -5.71 -16.94 30.27
CA TRP A 820 -4.94 -16.31 31.34
C TRP A 820 -5.29 -14.83 31.58
N PHE A 821 -5.76 -14.10 30.56
CA PHE A 821 -6.01 -12.64 30.69
C PHE A 821 -7.07 -12.29 31.76
N PRO A 822 -8.19 -13.04 31.87
CA PRO A 822 -9.15 -12.84 32.96
C PRO A 822 -8.55 -13.01 34.36
N GLU A 823 -7.46 -13.78 34.50
CA GLU A 823 -6.85 -14.01 35.81
C GLU A 823 -6.27 -12.73 36.44
N PHE A 824 -5.90 -11.74 35.61
CA PHE A 824 -5.40 -10.44 36.05
C PHE A 824 -6.32 -9.26 35.71
N GLY A 825 -7.57 -9.52 35.33
CA GLY A 825 -8.60 -8.48 35.20
C GLY A 825 -8.62 -7.76 33.86
N VAL A 826 -8.32 -8.48 32.78
CA VAL A 826 -8.39 -7.95 31.41
C VAL A 826 -9.29 -8.85 30.58
N GLU A 827 -10.25 -8.25 29.89
CA GLU A 827 -11.18 -8.94 29.00
C GLU A 827 -11.14 -8.29 27.61
N LEU A 828 -11.00 -9.10 26.57
CA LEU A 828 -11.17 -8.66 25.19
C LEU A 828 -12.63 -8.95 24.80
N GLU A 829 -13.48 -7.92 24.78
CA GLU A 829 -14.92 -8.09 24.59
C GLU A 829 -15.25 -8.80 23.27
N ARG A 830 -16.17 -9.76 23.32
CA ARG A 830 -16.64 -10.51 22.15
C ARG A 830 -17.82 -9.84 21.45
N THR A 831 -17.74 -8.52 21.30
CA THR A 831 -18.76 -7.70 20.63
C THR A 831 -18.17 -7.07 19.38
N VAL A 832 -19.03 -6.78 18.39
CA VAL A 832 -18.63 -5.97 17.24
C VAL A 832 -18.75 -4.50 17.63
N VAL A 833 -17.64 -3.77 17.63
CA VAL A 833 -17.60 -2.35 17.99
C VAL A 833 -17.82 -1.48 16.75
N PHE A 834 -18.58 -0.41 16.95
CA PHE A 834 -18.94 0.56 15.93
C PHE A 834 -18.63 1.99 16.40
N ASP A 835 -18.27 2.86 15.47
CA ASP A 835 -18.00 4.28 15.71
C ASP A 835 -18.49 5.14 14.54
N GLU A 836 -19.01 6.33 14.83
CA GLU A 836 -19.29 7.35 13.80
C GLU A 836 -18.01 7.94 13.19
N LEU A 837 -16.92 7.92 13.94
CA LEU A 837 -15.61 8.29 13.44
C LEU A 837 -14.99 7.10 12.67
N LYS A 838 -15.39 6.98 11.42
CA LYS A 838 -14.99 5.90 10.51
C LYS A 838 -14.10 6.37 9.35
N PHE A 839 -13.33 5.45 8.79
CA PHE A 839 -12.60 5.66 7.54
C PHE A 839 -13.23 4.87 6.38
N SER A 840 -12.76 5.15 5.17
CA SER A 840 -13.20 4.43 3.97
C SER A 840 -12.08 3.57 3.44
N ALA A 841 -12.42 2.35 3.04
CA ALA A 841 -11.47 1.39 2.49
C ALA A 841 -12.16 0.38 1.58
N ASP A 842 -11.39 -0.24 0.69
CA ASP A 842 -11.90 -1.30 -0.18
C ASP A 842 -11.96 -2.64 0.58
N LEU A 843 -13.16 -3.22 0.62
CA LEU A 843 -13.39 -4.54 1.20
C LEU A 843 -13.66 -5.55 0.09
N ALA A 844 -13.03 -6.71 0.18
CA ALA A 844 -13.30 -7.83 -0.71
C ALA A 844 -14.70 -8.39 -0.40
N THR A 845 -15.64 -8.13 -1.30
CA THR A 845 -17.03 -8.61 -1.21
C THR A 845 -17.14 -9.95 -1.88
N GLU A 846 -17.59 -10.95 -1.13
CA GLU A 846 -17.89 -12.27 -1.66
C GLU A 846 -19.20 -12.23 -2.44
N VAL A 847 -19.13 -12.56 -3.74
CA VAL A 847 -20.28 -12.63 -4.64
C VAL A 847 -20.51 -14.09 -5.00
N ASN A 848 -21.57 -14.68 -4.43
CA ASN A 848 -21.98 -16.05 -4.73
C ASN A 848 -22.75 -16.12 -6.06
N ARG A 849 -22.04 -16.09 -7.20
CA ARG A 849 -22.67 -16.13 -8.54
C ARG A 849 -23.14 -17.53 -8.95
N GLU A 850 -22.39 -18.56 -8.57
CA GLU A 850 -22.69 -19.97 -8.86
C GLU A 850 -22.74 -20.78 -7.57
N THR A 851 -23.55 -21.84 -7.53
CA THR A 851 -23.73 -22.71 -6.33
C THR A 851 -22.40 -23.24 -5.77
N ASN A 852 -21.37 -23.32 -6.61
CA ASN A 852 -20.06 -23.87 -6.28
C ASN A 852 -18.88 -22.92 -6.58
N GLN A 853 -19.10 -21.63 -6.83
CA GLN A 853 -17.99 -20.67 -7.05
C GLN A 853 -18.30 -19.33 -6.38
N ARG A 854 -17.36 -18.90 -5.53
CA ARG A 854 -17.36 -17.59 -4.87
C ARG A 854 -16.43 -16.69 -5.67
N ASP A 855 -16.99 -15.65 -6.25
CA ASP A 855 -16.18 -14.57 -6.83
C ASP A 855 -15.94 -13.52 -5.74
N TYR A 856 -14.81 -12.83 -5.79
CA TYR A 856 -14.55 -11.71 -4.89
C TYR A 856 -14.44 -10.43 -5.71
N GLU A 857 -15.10 -9.38 -5.25
CA GLU A 857 -15.02 -8.05 -5.85
C GLU A 857 -14.60 -7.03 -4.80
N ALA A 858 -13.55 -6.26 -5.07
CA ALA A 858 -13.21 -5.12 -4.23
C ALA A 858 -14.31 -4.06 -4.33
N GLN A 859 -14.88 -3.67 -3.19
CA GLN A 859 -15.89 -2.62 -3.10
C GLN A 859 -15.52 -1.62 -2.03
N ALA A 860 -15.54 -0.34 -2.38
CA ALA A 860 -15.32 0.75 -1.45
C ALA A 860 -16.41 0.75 -0.36
N SER A 861 -15.97 0.68 0.89
CA SER A 861 -16.80 0.68 2.09
C SER A 861 -16.39 1.81 3.05
N ALA A 862 -17.31 2.26 3.88
CA ALA A 862 -17.18 3.29 4.91
C ALA A 862 -18.19 3.06 6.04
N LEU A 863 -18.21 1.83 6.55
CA LEU A 863 -19.13 1.38 7.59
C LEU A 863 -18.59 1.64 8.99
N PRO A 864 -19.47 1.72 10.02
CA PRO A 864 -19.05 2.14 11.36
C PRO A 864 -18.11 1.16 12.07
N PHE A 865 -17.95 -0.07 11.59
CA PHE A 865 -16.94 -1.01 12.08
C PHE A 865 -15.52 -0.77 11.50
N LEU A 866 -15.38 0.16 10.54
CA LEU A 866 -14.09 0.63 10.01
C LEU A 866 -13.64 1.85 10.83
N ILE A 867 -13.24 1.61 12.08
CA ILE A 867 -13.00 2.66 13.07
C ILE A 867 -11.75 3.45 12.71
N ARG A 868 -11.88 4.79 12.73
CA ARG A 868 -10.77 5.73 12.64
C ARG A 868 -10.50 6.28 14.03
N ALA A 869 -9.39 5.89 14.63
CA ALA A 869 -8.95 6.47 15.89
C ALA A 869 -8.20 7.78 15.61
N SER A 870 -8.72 8.91 16.08
CA SER A 870 -8.08 10.21 15.85
C SER A 870 -6.92 10.46 16.81
N SER A 871 -5.84 10.99 16.26
CA SER A 871 -4.67 11.45 17.02
C SER A 871 -4.95 12.60 18.00
N ALA A 872 -6.10 13.25 17.92
CA ALA A 872 -6.55 14.20 18.93
C ALA A 872 -6.99 13.52 20.24
N ASP A 873 -7.47 12.27 20.15
CA ASP A 873 -8.04 11.52 21.27
C ASP A 873 -7.04 10.55 21.92
N TYR A 874 -5.80 10.49 21.42
CA TYR A 874 -4.77 9.62 21.99
C TYR A 874 -4.37 10.06 23.40
N ALA A 875 -3.98 9.08 24.20
CA ALA A 875 -3.37 9.35 25.48
C ALA A 875 -2.12 10.22 25.33
N ASN A 876 -1.85 11.05 26.34
CA ASN A 876 -0.60 11.79 26.44
C ASN A 876 0.56 10.85 26.84
N SER A 877 0.85 9.88 25.98
CA SER A 877 1.85 8.85 26.16
C SER A 877 2.98 9.03 25.15
N PRO A 878 4.26 8.84 25.54
CA PRO A 878 5.38 8.86 24.60
C PRO A 878 5.23 7.89 23.42
N MET A 879 4.50 6.78 23.60
CA MET A 879 4.21 5.80 22.55
C MET A 879 3.31 6.35 21.43
N MET A 880 2.48 7.35 21.72
CA MET A 880 1.55 7.96 20.77
C MET A 880 2.10 9.23 20.12
N GLY A 881 3.30 9.67 20.52
CA GLY A 881 3.93 10.86 19.95
C GLY A 881 4.30 10.65 18.48
N GLY A 882 4.02 11.64 17.63
CA GLY A 882 4.31 11.56 16.20
C GLY A 882 3.52 10.46 15.46
N VAL A 883 2.43 9.95 16.04
CA VAL A 883 1.48 9.03 15.41
C VAL A 883 0.29 9.86 14.89
N GLY A 884 -0.04 9.68 13.61
CA GLY A 884 -1.20 10.30 12.98
C GLY A 884 -2.48 9.56 13.33
N ASP A 885 -3.56 9.77 12.59
CA ASP A 885 -4.75 8.94 12.76
C ASP A 885 -4.44 7.48 12.43
N LEU A 886 -5.18 6.55 13.06
CA LEU A 886 -5.02 5.11 12.86
C LEU A 886 -6.33 4.51 12.34
N ALA A 887 -6.19 3.60 11.38
CA ALA A 887 -7.26 2.75 10.89
C ALA A 887 -7.30 1.47 11.73
N LEU A 888 -8.37 1.27 12.50
CA LEU A 888 -8.58 0.10 13.36
C LEU A 888 -9.82 -0.68 12.87
N PRO A 889 -9.74 -1.36 11.71
CA PRO A 889 -10.87 -2.11 11.18
C PRO A 889 -11.19 -3.30 12.09
N PHE A 890 -12.47 -3.50 12.35
CA PHE A 890 -13.00 -4.64 13.12
C PHE A 890 -12.42 -4.74 14.54
N ALA A 891 -12.11 -3.60 15.16
CA ALA A 891 -11.57 -3.57 16.51
C ALA A 891 -12.57 -4.12 17.54
N ASN A 892 -12.04 -4.66 18.63
CA ASN A 892 -12.81 -5.01 19.82
C ASN A 892 -12.46 -4.05 20.95
N ALA A 893 -13.41 -3.87 21.86
CA ALA A 893 -13.19 -3.14 23.08
C ALA A 893 -12.41 -4.00 24.08
N ILE A 894 -11.63 -3.35 24.94
CA ILE A 894 -10.91 -3.96 26.04
C ILE A 894 -11.53 -3.48 27.35
N ASP A 895 -12.08 -4.40 28.12
CA ASP A 895 -12.57 -4.12 29.47
C ASP A 895 -11.49 -4.42 30.50
N LEU A 896 -11.41 -3.56 31.53
CA LEU A 896 -10.40 -3.62 32.57
C LEU A 896 -11.09 -3.62 33.93
N ASP A 897 -10.77 -4.61 34.78
CA ASP A 897 -11.17 -4.64 36.19
C ASP A 897 -10.14 -3.88 37.04
N PRO A 898 -10.42 -2.63 37.46
CA PRO A 898 -9.44 -1.82 38.16
C PRO A 898 -9.13 -2.38 39.57
N GLN A 899 -10.08 -3.10 40.18
CA GLN A 899 -9.90 -3.68 41.51
C GLN A 899 -8.93 -4.86 41.45
N ARG A 900 -9.06 -5.70 40.43
CA ARG A 900 -8.19 -6.86 40.22
C ARG A 900 -6.79 -6.46 39.79
N LEU A 901 -6.68 -5.48 38.88
CA LEU A 901 -5.39 -4.90 38.50
C LEU A 901 -4.67 -4.30 39.72
N ALA A 902 -5.36 -3.50 40.53
CA ALA A 902 -4.78 -2.92 41.74
C ALA A 902 -4.37 -3.98 42.78
N ALA A 903 -5.14 -5.07 42.92
CA ALA A 903 -4.81 -6.17 43.83
C ALA A 903 -3.52 -6.89 43.46
N LEU A 904 -3.18 -6.93 42.16
CA LEU A 904 -1.95 -7.51 41.64
C LEU A 904 -0.80 -6.50 41.49
N GLY A 905 -1.05 -5.22 41.82
CA GLY A 905 -0.08 -4.14 41.63
C GLY A 905 0.22 -3.87 40.15
N LEU A 906 -0.78 -4.06 39.28
CA LEU A 906 -0.73 -3.70 37.87
C LEU A 906 -1.33 -2.31 37.68
N GLU A 907 -0.54 -1.42 37.08
CA GLU A 907 -0.96 -0.11 36.62
C GLU A 907 -1.48 -0.21 35.18
N SER A 908 -2.57 0.50 34.88
CA SER A 908 -3.17 0.55 33.55
C SER A 908 -3.18 1.97 32.97
N GLU A 909 -2.85 2.09 31.68
CA GLU A 909 -2.88 3.31 30.89
C GLU A 909 -3.64 3.01 29.59
N VAL A 910 -4.76 3.68 29.35
CA VAL A 910 -5.48 3.58 28.07
C VAL A 910 -4.71 4.41 27.05
N LEU A 911 -4.39 3.84 25.89
CA LEU A 911 -3.61 4.50 24.82
C LEU A 911 -4.50 5.05 23.71
N ILE A 912 -5.51 4.27 23.30
CA ILE A 912 -6.43 4.57 22.20
C ILE A 912 -7.84 4.22 22.62
N GLU A 913 -8.78 5.11 22.34
CA GLU A 913 -10.21 4.94 22.57
C GLU A 913 -11.01 5.17 21.28
N THR A 914 -12.26 4.69 21.24
CA THR A 914 -13.27 5.16 20.30
C THR A 914 -13.67 6.61 20.60
N SER A 915 -14.45 7.22 19.70
CA SER A 915 -15.09 8.50 19.96
C SER A 915 -16.23 8.37 21.00
N GLU A 916 -16.77 9.50 21.46
CA GLU A 916 -17.97 9.52 22.32
C GLU A 916 -19.22 8.92 21.65
N ARG A 917 -19.18 8.71 20.33
CA ARG A 917 -20.30 8.22 19.50
C ARG A 917 -20.07 6.78 19.03
N SER A 918 -19.68 5.90 19.95
CA SER A 918 -19.57 4.46 19.72
C SER A 918 -20.70 3.64 20.35
N TRP A 919 -20.88 2.43 19.84
CA TRP A 919 -21.80 1.41 20.33
C TRP A 919 -21.27 0.03 19.97
N SER A 920 -21.79 -1.01 20.62
CA SER A 920 -21.40 -2.40 20.37
C SER A 920 -22.61 -3.27 20.02
N PHE A 921 -22.37 -4.38 19.34
CA PHE A 921 -23.37 -5.41 19.06
C PHE A 921 -22.87 -6.78 19.50
N ASP A 922 -23.67 -7.46 20.34
CA ASP A 922 -23.40 -8.82 20.77
C ASP A 922 -23.81 -9.80 19.67
N TRP A 923 -22.82 -10.28 18.92
CA TRP A 923 -23.05 -11.14 17.77
C TRP A 923 -23.01 -12.62 18.16
N GLU A 924 -24.16 -13.29 18.09
CA GLU A 924 -24.29 -14.72 18.40
C GLU A 924 -24.24 -15.64 17.16
N GLY A 925 -24.17 -15.08 15.95
CA GLY A 925 -24.14 -15.84 14.69
C GLY A 925 -24.94 -15.19 13.56
N GLY A 926 -24.64 -15.57 12.32
CA GLY A 926 -25.32 -15.05 11.12
C GLY A 926 -24.79 -13.70 10.63
N ASP A 927 -25.57 -13.00 9.81
CA ASP A 927 -25.21 -11.69 9.27
C ASP A 927 -25.55 -10.56 10.26
N LEU A 928 -24.80 -9.46 10.24
CA LEU A 928 -25.13 -8.26 11.01
C LEU A 928 -26.46 -7.65 10.53
N PRO A 929 -27.37 -7.30 11.45
CA PRO A 929 -28.57 -6.53 11.12
C PRO A 929 -28.22 -5.17 10.50
N GLN A 930 -28.96 -4.73 9.47
CA GLN A 930 -28.68 -3.48 8.75
C GLN A 930 -28.90 -2.23 9.61
N ASP A 931 -29.86 -2.27 10.53
CA ASP A 931 -30.18 -1.18 11.46
C ASP A 931 -29.01 -0.86 12.41
N VAL A 932 -28.26 -1.87 12.84
CA VAL A 932 -27.04 -1.71 13.66
C VAL A 932 -25.94 -0.94 12.92
N LEU A 933 -25.93 -0.95 11.59
CA LEU A 933 -24.97 -0.21 10.77
C LEU A 933 -25.35 1.28 10.60
N GLU A 934 -26.60 1.63 10.87
CA GLU A 934 -27.09 3.01 10.80
C GLU A 934 -26.89 3.78 12.12
N GLY A 935 -26.81 3.07 13.25
CA GLY A 935 -26.59 3.64 14.57
C GLY A 935 -26.88 2.66 15.71
N PRO A 936 -26.82 3.12 16.98
CA PRO A 936 -27.12 2.28 18.14
C PRO A 936 -28.59 1.82 18.14
N PRO A 937 -28.90 0.54 18.48
CA PRO A 937 -30.26 0.00 18.46
C PRO A 937 -31.26 0.78 19.33
N ASP A 938 -30.81 1.24 20.50
CA ASP A 938 -31.62 1.99 21.46
C ASP A 938 -31.55 3.51 21.25
N GLY A 939 -30.80 3.97 20.25
CA GLY A 939 -30.56 5.39 19.96
C GLY A 939 -29.60 6.10 20.92
N GLU A 940 -29.08 5.40 21.93
CA GLU A 940 -28.10 5.93 22.90
C GLU A 940 -26.70 5.40 22.60
N TYR A 941 -25.71 6.30 22.63
CA TYR A 941 -24.30 5.93 22.46
C TYR A 941 -23.71 5.45 23.79
N GLU A 942 -22.83 4.46 23.74
CA GLU A 942 -22.16 3.88 24.92
C GLU A 942 -21.03 4.77 25.47
N GLY A 943 -20.62 5.79 24.72
CA GLY A 943 -19.44 6.60 25.01
C GLY A 943 -18.14 5.89 24.63
N ARG A 944 -17.01 6.42 25.08
CA ARG A 944 -15.67 5.92 24.74
C ARG A 944 -15.43 4.49 25.22
N ARG A 945 -14.83 3.67 24.38
CA ARG A 945 -14.40 2.29 24.65
C ARG A 945 -12.90 2.15 24.39
N ASN A 946 -12.21 1.40 25.26
CA ASN A 946 -10.75 1.23 25.13
C ASN A 946 -10.44 0.31 23.94
N LEU A 947 -9.59 0.76 23.02
CA LEU A 947 -9.13 -0.03 21.86
C LEU A 947 -7.67 -0.49 22.01
N ALA A 948 -6.86 0.26 22.76
CA ALA A 948 -5.51 -0.14 23.12
C ALA A 948 -5.17 0.31 24.54
N VAL A 949 -4.53 -0.56 25.31
CA VAL A 949 -4.16 -0.33 26.70
C VAL A 949 -2.73 -0.80 26.96
N ARG A 950 -2.10 -0.20 27.95
CA ARG A 950 -0.80 -0.62 28.49
C ARG A 950 -0.95 -1.01 29.95
N LEU A 951 -0.31 -2.12 30.33
CA LEU A 951 -0.33 -2.68 31.67
C LEU A 951 1.10 -2.87 32.16
N ARG A 952 1.40 -2.38 33.36
CA ARG A 952 2.75 -2.43 33.95
C ARG A 952 2.71 -2.95 35.37
N GLY A 953 3.64 -3.82 35.73
CA GLY A 953 3.78 -4.30 37.10
C GLY A 953 4.08 -5.79 37.16
N ARG A 954 3.73 -6.44 38.26
CA ARG A 954 4.06 -7.86 38.47
C ARG A 954 2.95 -8.75 37.94
N PHE A 955 3.16 -9.34 36.77
CA PHE A 955 2.21 -10.27 36.18
C PHE A 955 2.17 -11.59 36.95
N PRO A 956 0.99 -12.17 37.22
CA PRO A 956 0.88 -13.48 37.83
C PRO A 956 1.20 -14.58 36.82
N LEU A 957 1.77 -15.70 37.27
CA LEU A 957 1.77 -16.92 36.46
C LEU A 957 0.34 -17.51 36.41
N PRO A 958 -0.03 -18.22 35.34
CA PRO A 958 -1.32 -18.92 35.26
C PRO A 958 -1.52 -19.85 36.45
N ALA A 959 -2.74 -19.85 37.02
CA ALA A 959 -3.06 -20.67 38.19
C ALA A 959 -2.93 -22.18 37.92
N GLU A 960 -3.27 -22.61 36.70
CA GLU A 960 -3.06 -23.96 36.18
C GLU A 960 -2.15 -23.90 34.96
N PRO A 961 -1.28 -24.91 34.73
CA PRO A 961 -0.51 -25.00 33.50
C PRO A 961 -1.44 -24.93 32.29
N LEU A 962 -1.20 -23.95 31.41
CA LEU A 962 -2.04 -23.75 30.23
C LEU A 962 -2.00 -24.94 29.27
N ARG A 963 -0.99 -25.82 29.39
CA ARG A 963 -0.85 -27.01 28.56
C ARG A 963 -1.09 -28.27 29.38
N PRO A 964 -1.74 -29.30 28.80
CA PRO A 964 -1.75 -30.63 29.37
C PRO A 964 -0.35 -31.24 29.21
N GLY A 965 0.48 -31.17 30.25
CA GLY A 965 1.78 -31.85 30.26
C GLY A 965 1.62 -33.37 30.37
N THR A 966 2.45 -34.13 29.64
CA THR A 966 2.72 -35.53 29.98
C THR A 966 3.68 -35.58 31.17
N ALA A 967 3.49 -36.53 32.09
CA ALA A 967 4.26 -36.63 33.35
C ALA A 967 5.79 -36.75 33.19
N GLU A 968 6.27 -36.97 31.96
CA GLU A 968 7.69 -37.12 31.60
C GLU A 968 8.37 -35.80 31.22
N ASP A 969 7.64 -34.70 31.04
CA ASP A 969 8.22 -33.41 30.69
C ASP A 969 8.49 -32.54 31.93
N PRO A 970 9.74 -32.15 32.20
CA PRO A 970 10.02 -31.17 33.23
C PRO A 970 9.38 -29.83 32.84
N ALA A 971 8.50 -29.31 33.70
CA ALA A 971 7.97 -27.96 33.53
C ALA A 971 9.15 -26.96 33.46
N PRO A 972 9.09 -25.95 32.56
CA PRO A 972 10.12 -24.93 32.51
C PRO A 972 10.26 -24.27 33.89
N LEU A 973 11.51 -24.03 34.32
CA LEU A 973 11.77 -23.39 35.60
C LEU A 973 11.15 -21.99 35.57
N ALA A 974 10.20 -21.73 36.47
CA ALA A 974 9.55 -20.42 36.54
C ALA A 974 10.60 -19.32 36.76
N PRO A 975 10.59 -18.25 35.96
CA PRO A 975 11.55 -17.16 36.14
C PRO A 975 11.29 -16.44 37.46
N ALA A 976 12.31 -15.75 37.98
CA ALA A 976 12.14 -14.93 39.17
C ALA A 976 11.17 -13.76 38.87
N PRO A 977 10.30 -13.38 39.82
CA PRO A 977 9.30 -12.34 39.59
C PRO A 977 9.95 -10.97 39.34
N GLY A 978 9.60 -10.36 38.21
CA GLY A 978 9.98 -9.03 37.78
C GLY A 978 8.75 -8.16 37.47
N ALA A 979 8.99 -6.88 37.15
CA ALA A 979 7.95 -5.98 36.66
C ALA A 979 7.92 -6.04 35.13
N GLY A 980 6.87 -6.62 34.56
CA GLY A 980 6.65 -6.70 33.12
C GLY A 980 5.89 -5.47 32.59
N ASP A 981 5.83 -5.36 31.26
CA ASP A 981 5.14 -4.29 30.53
C ASP A 981 4.42 -4.88 29.31
N LEU A 982 3.10 -4.77 29.25
CA LEU A 982 2.24 -5.33 28.21
C LEU A 982 1.44 -4.22 27.52
N VAL A 983 1.59 -4.08 26.22
CA VAL A 983 0.67 -3.31 25.36
C VAL A 983 -0.32 -4.29 24.72
N LEU A 984 -1.61 -4.13 24.99
CA LEU A 984 -2.70 -4.91 24.38
C LEU A 984 -3.49 -4.03 23.43
N ILE A 985 -3.70 -4.51 22.19
CA ILE A 985 -4.43 -3.79 21.13
C ILE A 985 -5.57 -4.67 20.65
N GLY A 986 -6.79 -4.16 20.70
CA GLY A 986 -8.02 -4.87 20.28
C GLY A 986 -8.21 -4.98 18.77
N ALA A 987 -7.17 -4.69 17.98
CA ALA A 987 -7.22 -4.73 16.52
C ALA A 987 -5.86 -5.15 15.95
N SER A 988 -5.72 -6.41 15.52
CA SER A 988 -4.51 -6.85 14.81
C SER A 988 -4.55 -6.51 13.32
N GLU A 989 -5.75 -6.26 12.78
CA GLU A 989 -5.96 -6.07 11.35
C GLU A 989 -5.17 -4.87 10.82
N CYS A 990 -5.05 -3.80 11.61
CA CYS A 990 -4.28 -2.60 11.27
C CYS A 990 -2.80 -2.86 10.96
N PHE A 991 -2.23 -3.97 11.43
CA PHE A 991 -0.83 -4.35 11.18
C PHE A 991 -0.65 -5.28 9.99
N LYS A 992 -1.72 -5.75 9.35
CA LYS A 992 -1.60 -6.57 8.15
C LYS A 992 -1.04 -5.77 6.98
N ASN A 993 -0.38 -6.45 6.05
CA ASN A 993 0.28 -5.87 4.89
C ASN A 993 -0.60 -4.86 4.11
N ARG A 994 -1.90 -5.14 3.98
CA ARG A 994 -2.85 -4.25 3.28
C ARG A 994 -3.12 -2.93 4.00
N TRP A 995 -2.98 -2.87 5.32
CA TRP A 995 -3.42 -1.75 6.16
C TRP A 995 -2.25 -0.95 6.74
N LEU A 996 -1.11 -1.61 6.97
CA LEU A 996 0.01 -1.04 7.72
C LEU A 996 0.48 0.33 7.20
N LEU A 997 0.50 0.48 5.87
CA LEU A 997 0.98 1.67 5.15
C LEU A 997 -0.13 2.39 4.38
N GLU A 998 -1.41 2.19 4.75
CA GLU A 998 -2.53 2.81 4.04
C GLU A 998 -2.45 4.35 4.10
N GLY A 999 -2.76 5.01 2.98
CA GLY A 999 -2.62 6.46 2.84
C GLY A 999 -3.46 7.24 3.86
N GLY A 1000 -2.77 7.90 4.79
CA GLY A 1000 -3.39 8.67 5.88
C GLY A 1000 -3.45 7.95 7.23
N PHE A 1001 -3.17 6.65 7.27
CA PHE A 1001 -3.18 5.81 8.47
C PHE A 1001 -1.88 5.00 8.59
N ARG A 1002 -0.89 5.56 9.30
CA ARG A 1002 0.47 5.00 9.40
C ARG A 1002 0.62 4.14 10.66
N SER A 1003 0.04 2.95 10.62
CA SER A 1003 0.09 1.98 11.73
C SER A 1003 1.51 1.49 12.05
N ASP A 1004 2.42 1.56 11.07
CA ASP A 1004 3.85 1.29 11.27
C ASP A 1004 4.49 2.26 12.27
N HIS A 1005 4.08 3.54 12.29
CA HIS A 1005 4.58 4.50 13.27
C HIS A 1005 4.23 4.09 14.70
N PHE A 1006 2.99 3.66 14.93
CA PHE A 1006 2.56 3.17 16.25
C PHE A 1006 3.30 1.88 16.64
N LEU A 1007 3.43 0.93 15.70
CA LEU A 1007 4.15 -0.33 15.94
C LEU A 1007 5.60 -0.08 16.38
N VAL A 1008 6.33 0.74 15.62
CA VAL A 1008 7.74 1.07 15.92
C VAL A 1008 7.86 1.82 17.25
N ASN A 1009 6.97 2.78 17.52
CA ASN A 1009 6.97 3.52 18.79
C ASN A 1009 6.74 2.60 19.98
N ALA A 1010 5.73 1.73 19.91
CA ALA A 1010 5.38 0.84 21.00
C ALA A 1010 6.51 -0.15 21.27
N VAL A 1011 7.07 -0.79 20.23
CA VAL A 1011 8.21 -1.71 20.38
C VAL A 1011 9.43 -0.98 20.91
N ALA A 1012 9.77 0.21 20.41
CA ALA A 1012 10.90 0.97 20.95
C ALA A 1012 10.77 1.26 22.44
N HIS A 1013 9.59 1.64 22.93
CA HIS A 1013 9.35 1.90 24.35
C HIS A 1013 9.30 0.63 25.22
N LEU A 1014 9.07 -0.54 24.62
CA LEU A 1014 9.11 -1.84 25.30
C LEU A 1014 10.51 -2.46 25.28
N THR A 1015 11.37 -2.07 24.34
CA THR A 1015 12.68 -2.70 24.10
C THR A 1015 13.86 -1.84 24.56
N LEU A 1016 13.76 -0.51 24.45
CA LEU A 1016 14.86 0.43 24.61
C LEU A 1016 14.70 1.32 25.84
N PRO A 1017 15.79 1.96 26.31
CA PRO A 1017 15.70 2.98 27.35
C PRO A 1017 14.72 4.11 26.95
N PRO A 1018 13.96 4.70 27.89
CA PRO A 1018 12.93 5.69 27.59
C PRO A 1018 13.43 6.89 26.78
N GLU A 1019 14.66 7.33 27.03
CA GLU A 1019 15.28 8.48 26.36
C GLU A 1019 15.52 8.22 24.86
N VAL A 1020 15.97 7.00 24.50
CA VAL A 1020 16.17 6.58 23.10
C VAL A 1020 14.83 6.31 22.44
N ALA A 1021 13.92 5.64 23.15
CA ALA A 1021 12.59 5.30 22.63
C ALA A 1021 11.76 6.54 22.30
N ALA A 1022 11.85 7.61 23.11
CA ALA A 1022 11.13 8.86 22.90
C ALA A 1022 11.48 9.54 21.56
N LEU A 1023 12.65 9.26 20.98
CA LEU A 1023 13.05 9.81 19.68
C LEU A 1023 12.21 9.29 18.52
N THR A 1024 11.56 8.12 18.68
CA THR A 1024 10.61 7.61 17.68
C THR A 1024 9.44 8.57 17.45
N ALA A 1025 9.07 9.37 18.46
CA ALA A 1025 7.99 10.34 18.36
C ALA A 1025 8.33 11.62 17.56
N ARG A 1026 9.59 11.83 17.17
CA ARG A 1026 10.06 13.06 16.50
C ARG A 1026 9.77 13.05 14.99
N ARG A 1027 8.51 12.89 14.62
CA ARG A 1027 8.00 12.90 13.24
C ARG A 1027 7.10 14.11 12.99
N ASP A 1028 7.14 14.66 11.78
CA ASP A 1028 6.23 15.72 11.36
C ASP A 1028 4.94 15.09 10.80
N VAL A 1029 4.00 14.79 11.69
CA VAL A 1029 2.72 14.17 11.33
C VAL A 1029 1.58 15.16 11.58
N PRO A 1030 0.72 15.44 10.58
CA PRO A 1030 -0.42 16.31 10.79
C PRO A 1030 -1.38 15.67 11.79
N ARG A 1031 -1.80 16.45 12.79
CA ARG A 1031 -2.85 16.02 13.72
C ARG A 1031 -4.17 15.86 12.97
N GLY A 1032 -4.84 14.74 13.23
CA GLY A 1032 -6.19 14.51 12.77
C GLY A 1032 -7.21 15.42 13.43
N LEU A 1033 -8.38 15.47 12.83
CA LEU A 1033 -9.52 16.21 13.35
C LEU A 1033 -10.48 15.24 14.05
N GLU A 1034 -10.94 15.62 15.23
CA GLU A 1034 -12.06 14.96 15.91
C GLU A 1034 -13.34 14.98 15.06
N TYR A 1035 -14.35 14.24 15.50
CA TYR A 1035 -15.67 14.29 14.87
C TYR A 1035 -16.25 15.72 14.94
N VAL A 1036 -16.39 16.38 13.79
CA VAL A 1036 -17.04 17.69 13.69
C VAL A 1036 -18.47 17.52 13.21
N GLU A 1037 -19.42 17.94 14.04
CA GLU A 1037 -20.85 17.96 13.73
C GLU A 1037 -21.15 18.68 12.40
N PRO A 1038 -22.15 18.23 11.61
CA PRO A 1038 -22.45 18.80 10.28
C PRO A 1038 -22.68 20.31 10.28
N ASP A 1039 -23.32 20.86 11.31
CA ASP A 1039 -23.64 22.28 11.42
C ASP A 1039 -22.39 23.14 11.66
N GLN A 1040 -21.48 22.66 12.50
CA GLN A 1040 -20.21 23.34 12.77
C GLN A 1040 -19.31 23.34 11.53
N ARG A 1041 -19.30 22.22 10.80
CA ARG A 1041 -18.56 22.06 9.54
C ARG A 1041 -19.06 23.02 8.47
N LEU A 1042 -20.37 23.20 8.34
CA LEU A 1042 -20.95 24.19 7.44
C LEU A 1042 -20.53 25.62 7.83
N ALA A 1043 -20.54 25.96 9.13
CA ALA A 1043 -20.08 27.25 9.61
C ALA A 1043 -18.60 27.52 9.26
N TRP A 1044 -17.73 26.53 9.43
CA TRP A 1044 -16.32 26.62 9.03
C TRP A 1044 -16.14 26.80 7.53
N ARG A 1045 -16.87 26.04 6.70
CA ARG A 1045 -16.86 26.19 5.24
C ARG A 1045 -17.29 27.60 4.83
N VAL A 1046 -18.35 28.13 5.42
CA VAL A 1046 -18.80 29.50 5.18
C VAL A 1046 -17.73 30.51 5.61
N ALA A 1047 -17.12 30.32 6.78
CA ALA A 1047 -16.06 31.21 7.27
C ALA A 1047 -14.83 31.22 6.37
N VAL A 1048 -14.38 30.05 5.88
CA VAL A 1048 -13.21 29.94 4.99
C VAL A 1048 -13.52 30.50 3.61
N LEU A 1049 -14.67 30.14 3.02
CA LEU A 1049 -15.07 30.59 1.68
C LEU A 1049 -15.42 32.09 1.64
N ALA A 1050 -16.07 32.61 2.69
CA ALA A 1050 -16.45 34.02 2.78
C ALA A 1050 -15.36 34.92 3.37
N GLY A 1051 -14.48 34.37 4.21
CA GLY A 1051 -13.46 35.13 4.95
C GLY A 1051 -12.43 35.81 4.06
N GLY A 1052 -11.94 35.12 3.03
CA GLY A 1052 -11.03 35.71 2.04
C GLY A 1052 -11.65 36.91 1.29
N PRO A 1053 -12.79 36.71 0.59
CA PRO A 1053 -13.51 37.80 -0.07
C PRO A 1053 -13.91 38.94 0.87
N ALA A 1054 -14.38 38.64 2.08
CA ALA A 1054 -14.73 39.63 3.09
C ALA A 1054 -13.49 40.42 3.57
N GLY A 1055 -12.35 39.76 3.77
CA GLY A 1055 -11.08 40.39 4.11
C GLY A 1055 -10.62 41.38 3.02
N VAL A 1056 -10.72 40.98 1.75
CA VAL A 1056 -10.42 41.87 0.61
C VAL A 1056 -11.37 43.08 0.59
N LEU A 1057 -12.67 42.88 0.85
CA LEU A 1057 -13.66 43.95 0.95
C LEU A 1057 -13.37 44.91 2.11
N VAL A 1058 -13.04 44.38 3.30
CA VAL A 1058 -12.72 45.18 4.49
C VAL A 1058 -11.44 45.98 4.28
N ILE A 1059 -10.40 45.38 3.71
CA ILE A 1059 -9.16 46.08 3.36
C ILE A 1059 -9.45 47.18 2.32
N GLY A 1060 -10.22 46.85 1.28
CA GLY A 1060 -10.65 47.82 0.27
C GLY A 1060 -11.43 49.00 0.87
N LEU A 1061 -12.35 48.74 1.80
CA LEU A 1061 -13.15 49.75 2.48
C LEU A 1061 -12.30 50.60 3.43
N ALA A 1062 -11.41 49.98 4.22
CA ALA A 1062 -10.49 50.66 5.12
C ALA A 1062 -9.55 51.61 4.36
N LEU A 1063 -8.99 51.16 3.23
CA LEU A 1063 -8.17 51.99 2.35
C LEU A 1063 -8.96 53.19 1.79
N ARG A 1064 -10.25 52.97 1.45
CA ARG A 1064 -11.14 54.02 0.93
C ARG A 1064 -11.52 55.04 2.01
N LEU A 1065 -11.80 54.59 3.23
CA LEU A 1065 -12.11 55.45 4.38
C LEU A 1065 -10.87 56.25 4.83
N LEU A 1066 -9.69 55.65 4.83
CA LEU A 1066 -8.42 56.35 5.10
C LEU A 1066 -8.12 57.41 4.03
N ALA A 1067 -8.39 57.13 2.77
CA ALA A 1067 -8.27 58.11 1.68
C ALA A 1067 -9.28 59.27 1.85
N ALA A 1068 -10.52 58.97 2.23
CA ALA A 1068 -11.55 59.97 2.49
C ALA A 1068 -11.25 60.84 3.74
N ALA A 1069 -10.74 60.24 4.82
CA ALA A 1069 -10.33 60.94 6.03
C ALA A 1069 -9.14 61.88 5.78
N ARG A 1070 -8.18 61.47 4.95
CA ARG A 1070 -7.06 62.32 4.51
C ARG A 1070 -7.53 63.49 3.63
N MET A 1071 -8.48 63.27 2.72
CA MET A 1071 -9.10 64.36 1.97
C MET A 1071 -9.86 65.34 2.88
N ARG A 1072 -10.63 64.85 3.86
CA ARG A 1072 -11.32 65.72 4.83
C ARG A 1072 -10.35 66.52 5.71
N ARG A 1073 -9.23 65.93 6.13
CA ARG A 1073 -8.14 66.65 6.85
C ARG A 1073 -7.46 67.70 5.97
N ALA A 1074 -7.18 67.39 4.71
CA ALA A 1074 -6.63 68.36 3.75
C ALA A 1074 -7.59 69.51 3.45
N THR A 1075 -8.91 69.24 3.43
CA THR A 1075 -9.93 70.28 3.22
C THR A 1075 -10.13 71.14 4.48
N ARG A 1076 -10.00 70.56 5.69
CA ARG A 1076 -9.99 71.32 6.97
C ARG A 1076 -8.73 72.16 7.14
N GLN A 1077 -7.56 71.70 6.71
CA GLN A 1077 -6.33 72.53 6.70
C GLN A 1077 -6.41 73.67 5.68
N ARG A 1078 -7.17 73.51 4.58
CA ARG A 1078 -7.40 74.59 3.61
C ARG A 1078 -8.40 75.64 4.09
N ASN A 1079 -9.31 75.26 4.99
CA ASN A 1079 -10.33 76.15 5.56
C ASN A 1079 -10.02 76.59 7.01
N GLY A 1080 -8.80 76.35 7.50
CA GLY A 1080 -8.42 76.52 8.91
C GLY A 1080 -7.11 77.30 9.10
N GLY A 1081 -6.87 78.34 8.30
CA GLY A 1081 -5.92 79.39 8.66
C GLY A 1081 -6.65 80.53 9.41
N PRO A 1082 -6.09 81.09 10.50
CA PRO A 1082 -6.66 82.26 11.17
C PRO A 1082 -6.47 83.54 10.33
N LEU A 1083 -7.14 84.63 10.71
CA LEU A 1083 -6.76 85.99 10.30
C LEU A 1083 -5.24 86.20 10.38
#